data_AF-A0AB36DZN7-F1
#
_entry.id   AF-A0AB36DZN7-F1
#
_cell.length_a   1.000
_cell.length_b   1.000
_cell.length_c   1.000
_cell.angle_alpha   90.00
_cell.angle_beta   90.00
_cell.angle_gamma   90.00
#
_symmetry.space_group_name_H-M   'P 1'
#
loop_
_entity.id
_entity.type
_entity.pdbx_description
1 polymer ?
#
loop_
_entity_poly.entity_id
_entity_poly.type
_entity_poly.pdbx_seq_one_letter_code
_entity_poly.pdbx_strand_id
1 'polypeptide(L)'
;LYQHLNLYQSESVSASESVSASESASASESVSASESASASESASASESMSESESLSALDRDNDGYLNDVEDAAGSNPDDDASTPKTIADDLYKQAEQLLNSMNGEKTALESGGFTKLEVQHLKEKVFELETLKQKAFDATQYVKETDGKQELINKINKLTFVIPEVTNDADTKWAAGSMLDLKDDAGTISSKIFSDYRNKDINELAKTEQRFSLPANSLLDPDLNGTGLSPTIVGPTEWTTTKANPSGGGYTEYKVENGQVIFRIDPDKAKILSGNVNESFILETDDGSKVRAIFTFNGKAELTSVVNVVPSDDVGLITGTISHNSVTNDNKWSNVKVTLNKSASEETWVKLLIKDLTTGKVIGEEITSITISNKETTFDLSKYQSSIKDGRYSLEAVRVADSTGKVLGTEVPVKTIVNVDTVAPSIKTSYELGSDGQTYVRFTTQEKDISWSTDKSNLQKTFDTRESMNGELRFEVKDAPKYFFFDRAGNYTEVSVVPPLVLARLTTNMTTETGPNDWMKDYNDGQHSAAVHSLKTTTGDDYIFVAKLPDKHDEYAGFIDGGTSVNAYSITLDTSTGNDTIIARGIGGHTDVKTGAGNDKISLEQGIIGYGPSNAYYGGMDGPQLIDMGAGDDVLSVGKFTMWGNQDSVNSFFKTTTKILMGEGNDTITTAGTIWADSDATQPYSNYINLGAGNDTMIVGGELADTYRSGTNVKHASNVIDLGKGNDTLTINGAVSGNALILSDDSSTITIGGKVSGNTSFLLGAQDDKLTFKDNVDISPSASVSVIVDAYRENNEYPGIKKGWYKESATKLDTLKSNMHSFIDLGNGNNTVTFEKELRGEDIKSGDGNDTINMLYTMSETNISTGAGKDTVSVERWNTASNINIQLGDGDDTITVDSMGIQTGDLPQKFTNVVDGGNHYDVFNAGSAGLNLNVYASQKVNEISLFNIEEVNLNGKSTLTVGTSGGLGAITVSNKDQYGGLFFVNGTNNDTVKFELPDNNRHQWTLSRKSITVDGHSGITYNEYTYKVEGIDTNVKLYLDTDITKVII
;
A
#
# COMPACT_ATOMS: atom_id res chain seq x y z
N LEU A 1 37.05 23.94 3.47
CA LEU A 1 36.21 23.89 2.26
C LEU A 1 35.14 22.84 2.54
N TYR A 2 33.98 23.24 3.07
CA TYR A 2 32.78 23.68 2.30
C TYR A 2 32.36 22.59 1.32
N GLN A 3 31.14 22.02 1.32
CA GLN A 3 29.82 22.41 1.86
C GLN A 3 28.92 21.14 1.67
N HIS A 4 28.19 20.63 2.67
CA HIS A 4 26.73 20.86 2.91
C HIS A 4 25.85 20.73 1.64
N LEU A 5 24.67 20.09 1.62
CA LEU A 5 23.58 20.16 2.59
C LEU A 5 22.51 19.07 2.29
N ASN A 6 21.98 18.44 3.34
CA ASN A 6 20.60 17.92 3.41
C ASN A 6 19.69 19.08 3.81
N LEU A 7 18.49 19.23 3.23
CA LEU A 7 17.25 19.42 4.00
C LEU A 7 16.01 19.54 3.12
N TYR A 8 14.97 18.90 3.65
CA TYR A 8 13.58 18.92 3.29
C TYR A 8 12.97 20.33 3.28
N GLN A 9 12.03 20.58 2.37
CA GLN A 9 10.94 21.51 2.62
C GLN A 9 9.65 21.00 1.97
N SER A 10 8.59 20.98 2.78
CA SER A 10 7.23 20.63 2.43
C SER A 10 6.57 21.66 1.53
N GLU A 11 5.70 21.22 0.64
CA GLU A 11 4.38 21.83 0.48
C GLU A 11 3.40 20.82 -0.13
N SER A 12 2.21 20.80 0.45
CA SER A 12 1.03 20.08 -0.01
C SER A 12 0.41 20.78 -1.22
N VAL A 13 -0.64 20.17 -1.80
CA VAL A 13 -1.42 20.58 -2.98
C VAL A 13 -0.79 20.08 -4.28
N SER A 14 -1.34 19.13 -5.03
CA SER A 14 -2.63 19.18 -5.75
C SER A 14 -2.86 17.81 -6.39
N ALA A 15 -4.07 17.25 -6.34
CA ALA A 15 -5.01 17.23 -7.46
C ALA A 15 -4.35 17.08 -8.86
N SER A 16 -4.52 15.92 -9.49
CA SER A 16 -4.44 15.75 -10.95
C SER A 16 -5.30 14.54 -11.26
N GLU A 17 -6.56 14.75 -11.63
CA GLU A 17 -7.00 15.04 -12.99
C GLU A 17 -6.64 13.94 -13.99
N SER A 18 -7.71 13.28 -14.40
CA SER A 18 -7.98 12.80 -15.74
C SER A 18 -7.42 13.69 -16.85
N VAL A 19 -7.18 13.01 -17.97
CA VAL A 19 -6.84 13.53 -19.29
C VAL A 19 -5.34 13.64 -19.54
N SER A 20 -4.85 12.71 -20.34
CA SER A 20 -3.62 12.81 -21.12
C SER A 20 -3.97 12.21 -22.47
N ALA A 21 -3.99 13.03 -23.52
CA ALA A 21 -2.82 13.32 -24.36
C ALA A 21 -2.88 12.38 -25.58
N SER A 22 -2.56 12.78 -26.81
CA SER A 22 -1.87 13.95 -27.36
C SER A 22 -1.74 13.71 -28.85
N GLU A 23 -1.69 14.77 -29.67
CA GLU A 23 -0.74 15.01 -30.77
C GLU A 23 -1.24 16.23 -31.58
N SER A 24 -0.59 17.40 -31.48
CA SER A 24 0.63 17.88 -32.18
C SER A 24 0.28 18.61 -33.49
N ALA A 25 0.18 19.95 -33.48
CA ALA A 25 1.23 20.96 -33.69
C ALA A 25 1.90 20.94 -35.09
N SER A 26 1.68 21.99 -35.89
CA SER A 26 2.73 22.93 -36.36
C SER A 26 2.21 23.93 -37.42
N ALA A 27 2.87 25.10 -37.42
CA ALA A 27 2.47 26.38 -37.97
C ALA A 27 2.80 26.63 -39.46
N SER A 28 2.19 27.66 -40.06
CA SER A 28 2.89 28.72 -40.81
C SER A 28 1.94 29.84 -41.27
N GLU A 29 2.22 31.07 -40.85
CA GLU A 29 1.86 32.30 -41.56
C GLU A 29 2.93 32.57 -42.65
N SER A 30 2.54 33.12 -43.80
CA SER A 30 2.98 34.46 -44.25
C SER A 30 2.74 34.72 -45.74
N VAL A 31 2.40 35.99 -45.95
CA VAL A 31 2.09 36.74 -47.17
C VAL A 31 3.37 36.98 -48.01
N SER A 32 3.23 37.19 -49.33
CA SER A 32 3.68 38.43 -50.03
C SER A 32 4.00 38.21 -51.52
N ALA A 33 3.36 39.00 -52.40
CA ALA A 33 4.04 39.90 -53.33
C ALA A 33 3.02 40.77 -54.10
N SER A 34 3.29 42.08 -54.08
CA SER A 34 2.65 43.20 -54.76
C SER A 34 3.07 43.36 -56.23
N GLU A 35 2.22 43.97 -57.08
CA GLU A 35 2.51 45.21 -57.86
C GLU A 35 1.39 45.60 -58.87
N SER A 36 1.01 46.89 -58.84
CA SER A 36 0.62 47.88 -59.92
C SER A 36 0.02 47.43 -61.28
N ALA A 37 -0.83 48.17 -62.03
CA ALA A 37 -1.55 49.44 -61.89
C ALA A 37 -2.49 49.68 -63.13
N SER A 38 -3.56 50.46 -62.93
CA SER A 38 -4.19 51.53 -63.78
C SER A 38 -4.64 51.34 -65.25
N ALA A 39 -5.89 51.80 -65.55
CA ALA A 39 -6.33 52.81 -66.57
C ALA A 39 -7.75 52.49 -67.13
N SER A 40 -8.79 53.27 -66.82
CA SER A 40 -9.40 54.44 -67.54
C SER A 40 -10.48 54.08 -68.58
N GLU A 41 -11.74 54.53 -68.36
CA GLU A 41 -12.53 55.50 -69.18
C GLU A 41 -13.08 54.94 -70.53
N SER A 42 -14.17 55.35 -71.17
CA SER A 42 -15.15 56.46 -71.13
C SER A 42 -16.28 56.04 -72.14
N ALA A 43 -17.57 56.23 -71.85
CA ALA A 43 -18.40 57.40 -72.17
C ALA A 43 -19.00 57.48 -73.61
N SER A 44 -20.35 57.53 -73.65
CA SER A 44 -21.17 58.56 -74.35
C SER A 44 -21.72 58.36 -75.78
N ALA A 45 -23.01 58.72 -75.87
CA ALA A 45 -23.65 59.59 -76.88
C ALA A 45 -23.90 59.00 -78.29
N SER A 46 -24.98 59.30 -79.05
CA SER A 46 -26.10 60.24 -78.93
C SER A 46 -27.04 60.05 -80.13
N GLU A 47 -28.34 60.21 -79.88
CA GLU A 47 -29.38 60.96 -80.63
C GLU A 47 -29.54 60.98 -82.17
N SER A 48 -30.84 61.08 -82.51
CA SER A 48 -31.52 61.75 -83.64
C SER A 48 -31.76 60.91 -84.90
N MET A 49 -33.00 60.48 -85.18
CA MET A 49 -34.23 61.21 -85.63
C MET A 49 -34.30 61.42 -87.15
N SER A 50 -35.25 60.68 -87.72
CA SER A 50 -36.19 61.04 -88.79
C SER A 50 -35.69 61.24 -90.22
N GLU A 51 -36.11 60.30 -91.08
CA GLU A 51 -36.84 60.66 -92.30
C GLU A 51 -37.83 59.54 -92.65
N SER A 52 -39.12 59.89 -92.57
CA SER A 52 -40.29 59.07 -92.86
C SER A 52 -40.81 59.42 -94.25
N GLU A 53 -40.96 58.45 -95.16
CA GLU A 53 -42.06 58.43 -96.15
C GLU A 53 -42.15 57.14 -97.00
N SER A 54 -41.81 55.95 -96.47
CA SER A 54 -41.92 54.70 -97.25
C SER A 54 -42.44 53.45 -96.51
N LEU A 55 -42.86 53.55 -95.25
CA LEU A 55 -43.14 52.36 -94.42
C LEU A 55 -44.56 51.76 -94.55
N SER A 56 -45.56 52.49 -95.05
CA SER A 56 -46.94 51.94 -95.08
C SER A 56 -47.15 50.81 -96.10
N ALA A 57 -46.25 50.63 -97.07
CA ALA A 57 -46.31 49.50 -98.00
C ALA A 57 -45.76 48.19 -97.40
N LEU A 58 -45.26 48.23 -96.17
CA LEU A 58 -44.54 47.14 -95.52
C LEU A 58 -45.29 46.54 -94.31
N ASP A 59 -46.51 46.98 -94.02
CA ASP A 59 -47.44 46.43 -93.01
C ASP A 59 -48.69 45.95 -93.77
N ARG A 60 -48.93 44.63 -93.83
CA ARG A 60 -49.87 44.02 -94.80
C ARG A 60 -51.28 43.85 -94.24
N ASP A 61 -51.39 43.48 -92.98
CA ASP A 61 -52.69 43.29 -92.30
C ASP A 61 -53.15 44.56 -91.57
N ASN A 62 -52.26 45.57 -91.47
CA ASN A 62 -52.53 46.89 -90.95
C ASN A 62 -52.88 46.86 -89.44
N ASP A 63 -52.30 45.91 -88.70
CA ASP A 63 -52.26 45.86 -87.23
C ASP A 63 -51.29 46.92 -86.65
N GLY A 64 -50.48 47.50 -87.54
CA GLY A 64 -49.53 48.56 -87.29
C GLY A 64 -48.07 48.08 -87.22
N TYR A 65 -47.80 46.78 -87.15
CA TYR A 65 -46.45 46.23 -87.17
C TYR A 65 -46.03 45.99 -88.61
N LEU A 66 -44.76 46.29 -88.92
CA LEU A 66 -44.25 46.03 -90.26
C LEU A 66 -44.02 44.52 -90.40
N ASN A 67 -44.31 43.97 -91.56
CA ASN A 67 -44.22 42.52 -91.83
C ASN A 67 -42.84 41.94 -91.49
N ASP A 68 -41.78 42.71 -91.70
CA ASP A 68 -40.40 42.31 -91.36
C ASP A 68 -40.15 42.28 -89.85
N VAL A 69 -40.78 43.18 -89.09
CA VAL A 69 -40.80 43.18 -87.62
C VAL A 69 -41.60 41.98 -87.09
N GLU A 70 -42.70 41.64 -87.76
CA GLU A 70 -43.54 40.50 -87.39
C GLU A 70 -42.87 39.15 -87.67
N ASP A 71 -42.34 38.97 -88.88
CA ASP A 71 -41.53 37.80 -89.22
C ASP A 71 -40.35 37.65 -88.24
N ALA A 72 -39.70 38.76 -87.86
CA ALA A 72 -38.59 38.75 -86.89
C ALA A 72 -39.03 38.43 -85.46
N ALA A 73 -40.23 38.84 -85.06
CA ALA A 73 -40.83 38.50 -83.77
C ALA A 73 -41.41 37.06 -83.74
N GLY A 74 -41.56 36.44 -84.90
CA GLY A 74 -42.25 35.16 -85.06
C GLY A 74 -43.76 35.26 -85.04
N SER A 75 -44.33 36.46 -85.20
CA SER A 75 -45.75 36.65 -85.50
C SER A 75 -46.06 36.39 -86.98
N ASN A 76 -47.34 36.18 -87.30
CA ASN A 76 -47.81 35.97 -88.65
C ASN A 76 -48.26 37.30 -89.30
N PRO A 77 -47.53 37.86 -90.29
CA PRO A 77 -47.80 39.18 -90.88
C PRO A 77 -49.08 39.28 -91.73
N ASP A 78 -49.87 38.21 -91.75
CA ASP A 78 -51.11 38.07 -92.50
C ASP A 78 -52.35 37.97 -91.58
N ASP A 79 -52.17 38.08 -90.26
CA ASP A 79 -53.19 37.86 -89.24
C ASP A 79 -53.12 38.92 -88.13
N ASP A 80 -54.07 39.86 -88.17
CA ASP A 80 -54.11 41.04 -87.28
C ASP A 80 -54.27 40.69 -85.78
N ALA A 81 -54.61 39.43 -85.46
CA ALA A 81 -54.65 38.93 -84.09
C ALA A 81 -53.30 38.38 -83.61
N SER A 82 -52.40 38.02 -84.52
CA SER A 82 -51.09 37.48 -84.24
C SER A 82 -50.04 38.57 -84.30
N THR A 83 -50.01 39.46 -83.32
CA THR A 83 -49.01 40.55 -83.26
C THR A 83 -47.74 40.12 -82.51
N PRO A 84 -46.59 40.81 -82.62
CA PRO A 84 -45.41 40.56 -81.79
C PRO A 84 -45.72 40.53 -80.29
N LYS A 85 -46.71 41.32 -79.85
CA LYS A 85 -47.17 41.34 -78.46
C LYS A 85 -47.81 40.02 -78.05
N THR A 86 -48.64 39.43 -78.91
CA THR A 86 -49.31 38.15 -78.57
C THR A 86 -48.32 36.99 -78.47
N ILE A 87 -47.29 36.95 -79.30
CA ILE A 87 -46.20 35.97 -79.21
C ILE A 87 -45.43 36.12 -77.89
N ALA A 88 -45.07 37.36 -77.54
CA ALA A 88 -44.40 37.65 -76.28
C ALA A 88 -45.26 37.28 -75.05
N ASP A 89 -46.56 37.58 -75.09
CA ASP A 89 -47.52 37.22 -74.02
C ASP A 89 -47.68 35.70 -73.86
N ASP A 90 -47.74 34.93 -74.95
CA ASP A 90 -47.88 33.47 -74.87
C ASP A 90 -46.59 32.78 -74.39
N LEU A 91 -45.43 33.27 -74.81
CA LEU A 91 -44.14 32.81 -74.27
C LEU A 91 -44.01 33.14 -72.78
N TYR A 92 -44.45 34.33 -72.35
CA TYR A 92 -44.54 34.69 -70.95
C TYR A 92 -45.44 33.73 -70.17
N LYS A 93 -46.64 33.40 -70.68
CA LYS A 93 -47.55 32.44 -70.00
C LYS A 93 -46.95 31.04 -69.90
N GLN A 94 -46.22 30.57 -70.91
CA GLN A 94 -45.52 29.28 -70.85
C GLN A 94 -44.43 29.30 -69.77
N ALA A 95 -43.63 30.37 -69.71
CA ALA A 95 -42.63 30.54 -68.66
C ALA A 95 -43.28 30.62 -67.26
N GLU A 96 -44.41 31.32 -67.12
CA GLU A 96 -45.18 31.41 -65.87
C GLU A 96 -45.73 30.05 -65.44
N GLN A 97 -46.26 29.25 -66.37
CA GLN A 97 -46.73 27.89 -66.10
C GLN A 97 -45.59 26.97 -65.65
N LEU A 98 -44.44 27.02 -66.33
CA LEU A 98 -43.26 26.23 -65.93
C LEU A 98 -42.77 26.62 -64.54
N LEU A 99 -42.67 27.94 -64.26
CA LEU A 99 -42.28 28.44 -62.94
C LEU A 99 -43.25 27.95 -61.85
N ASN A 100 -44.56 27.97 -62.11
CA ASN A 100 -45.56 27.45 -61.16
C ASN A 100 -45.41 25.93 -60.93
N SER A 101 -45.15 25.15 -61.97
CA SER A 101 -44.87 23.71 -61.85
C SER A 101 -43.61 23.45 -61.03
N MET A 102 -42.54 24.18 -61.32
CA MET A 102 -41.27 24.06 -60.59
C MET A 102 -41.41 24.44 -59.11
N ASN A 103 -42.19 25.48 -58.79
CA ASN A 103 -42.49 25.84 -57.41
C ASN A 103 -43.32 24.76 -56.70
N GLY A 104 -44.28 24.14 -57.40
CA GLY A 104 -45.03 23.00 -56.87
C GLY A 104 -44.14 21.79 -56.55
N GLU A 105 -43.23 21.42 -57.46
CA GLU A 105 -42.25 20.36 -57.25
C GLU A 105 -41.30 20.70 -56.10
N LYS A 106 -40.78 21.93 -56.05
CA LYS A 106 -39.94 22.40 -54.95
C LYS A 106 -40.65 22.24 -53.59
N THR A 107 -41.91 22.64 -53.48
CA THR A 107 -42.68 22.51 -52.23
C THR A 107 -42.93 21.05 -51.86
N ALA A 108 -43.12 20.15 -52.84
CA ALA A 108 -43.30 18.72 -52.56
C ALA A 108 -42.03 18.08 -51.97
N LEU A 109 -40.86 18.47 -52.48
CA LEU A 109 -39.56 17.98 -52.03
C LEU A 109 -39.09 18.63 -50.72
N GLU A 110 -39.55 19.85 -50.41
CA GLU A 110 -39.12 20.62 -49.23
C GLU A 110 -39.36 19.91 -47.89
N SER A 111 -40.36 19.02 -47.79
CA SER A 111 -40.62 18.27 -46.55
C SER A 111 -39.58 17.17 -46.25
N GLY A 112 -38.93 16.62 -47.28
CA GLY A 112 -37.83 15.66 -47.14
C GLY A 112 -36.45 16.35 -47.07
N GLY A 113 -36.38 17.60 -47.53
CA GLY A 113 -35.13 18.29 -47.83
C GLY A 113 -34.64 17.90 -49.24
N PHE A 114 -33.65 18.60 -49.78
CA PHE A 114 -33.24 18.37 -51.17
C PHE A 114 -31.94 17.57 -51.27
N THR A 115 -31.97 16.42 -51.96
CA THR A 115 -30.79 15.61 -52.26
C THR A 115 -29.98 16.20 -53.44
N LYS A 116 -28.76 15.69 -53.66
CA LYS A 116 -27.94 16.12 -54.82
C LYS A 116 -28.65 15.86 -56.16
N LEU A 117 -29.34 14.73 -56.27
CA LEU A 117 -30.03 14.33 -57.50
C LEU A 117 -31.24 15.23 -57.77
N GLU A 118 -32.00 15.59 -56.74
CA GLU A 118 -33.16 16.47 -56.82
C GLU A 118 -32.80 17.93 -57.14
N VAL A 119 -31.77 18.47 -56.48
CA VAL A 119 -31.28 19.83 -56.79
C VAL A 119 -30.78 19.90 -58.24
N GLN A 120 -30.12 18.84 -58.72
CA GLN A 120 -29.68 18.78 -60.13
C GLN A 120 -30.87 18.76 -61.09
N HIS A 121 -31.94 18.01 -60.79
CA HIS A 121 -33.17 18.01 -61.58
C HIS A 121 -33.82 19.40 -61.65
N LEU A 122 -33.94 20.10 -60.52
CA LEU A 122 -34.51 21.46 -60.48
C LEU A 122 -33.64 22.47 -61.23
N LYS A 123 -32.30 22.33 -61.18
CA LYS A 123 -31.36 23.16 -61.95
C LYS A 123 -31.56 23.03 -63.46
N GLU A 124 -31.79 21.82 -63.95
CA GLU A 124 -32.05 21.58 -65.38
C GLU A 124 -33.35 22.26 -65.84
N LYS A 125 -34.41 22.24 -65.02
CA LYS A 125 -35.65 22.97 -65.30
C LYS A 125 -35.50 24.49 -65.23
N VAL A 126 -34.63 25.03 -64.36
CA VAL A 126 -34.32 26.47 -64.35
C VAL A 126 -33.71 26.92 -65.67
N PHE A 127 -32.83 26.10 -66.27
CA PHE A 127 -32.27 26.41 -67.57
C PHE A 127 -33.35 26.51 -68.67
N GLU A 128 -34.36 25.63 -68.61
CA GLU A 128 -35.51 25.69 -69.51
C GLU A 128 -36.36 26.96 -69.28
N LEU A 129 -36.61 27.32 -68.02
CA LEU A 129 -37.32 28.56 -67.65
C LEU A 129 -36.60 29.81 -68.16
N GLU A 130 -35.29 29.93 -67.95
CA GLU A 130 -34.51 31.07 -68.43
C GLU A 130 -34.48 31.14 -69.96
N THR A 131 -34.47 30.00 -70.65
CA THR A 131 -34.59 29.95 -72.11
C THR A 131 -35.94 30.50 -72.57
N LEU A 132 -37.05 30.13 -71.91
CA LEU A 132 -38.38 30.65 -72.24
C LEU A 132 -38.51 32.14 -71.94
N LYS A 133 -37.98 32.60 -70.79
CA LYS A 133 -37.96 34.03 -70.44
C LYS A 133 -37.18 34.85 -71.45
N GLN A 134 -36.02 34.37 -71.88
CA GLN A 134 -35.21 35.08 -72.87
C GLN A 134 -35.97 35.18 -74.20
N LYS A 135 -36.60 34.08 -74.66
CA LYS A 135 -37.45 34.12 -75.86
C LYS A 135 -38.60 35.12 -75.72
N ALA A 136 -39.27 35.15 -74.56
CA ALA A 136 -40.33 36.12 -74.29
C ALA A 136 -39.79 37.57 -74.30
N PHE A 137 -38.62 37.81 -73.69
CA PHE A 137 -37.96 39.12 -73.64
C PHE A 137 -37.54 39.58 -75.04
N ASP A 138 -36.95 38.70 -75.84
CA ASP A 138 -36.53 39.00 -77.21
C ASP A 138 -37.74 39.38 -78.08
N ALA A 139 -38.86 38.65 -77.93
CA ALA A 139 -40.11 39.00 -78.60
C ALA A 139 -40.63 40.39 -78.22
N THR A 140 -40.42 40.84 -76.97
CA THR A 140 -40.81 42.22 -76.56
C THR A 140 -40.05 43.31 -77.29
N GLN A 141 -38.85 43.05 -77.84
CA GLN A 141 -38.08 44.08 -78.55
C GLN A 141 -38.86 44.63 -79.75
N TYR A 142 -39.66 43.77 -80.38
CA TYR A 142 -40.49 44.09 -81.53
C TYR A 142 -41.85 44.68 -81.16
N VAL A 143 -42.26 44.61 -79.89
CA VAL A 143 -43.51 45.22 -79.39
C VAL A 143 -43.35 46.74 -79.28
N LYS A 144 -44.37 47.48 -79.71
CA LYS A 144 -44.40 48.95 -79.59
C LYS A 144 -44.61 49.40 -78.15
N GLU A 145 -44.10 50.58 -77.81
CA GLU A 145 -44.30 51.19 -76.49
C GLU A 145 -45.79 51.44 -76.18
N THR A 146 -46.60 51.82 -77.18
CA THR A 146 -48.04 52.05 -77.01
C THR A 146 -48.82 50.79 -76.66
N ASP A 147 -48.28 49.62 -76.96
CA ASP A 147 -48.98 48.33 -76.77
C ASP A 147 -48.62 47.67 -75.44
N GLY A 148 -47.88 48.38 -74.58
CA GLY A 148 -47.57 47.95 -73.22
C GLY A 148 -46.25 47.19 -73.08
N LYS A 149 -45.30 47.36 -74.02
CA LYS A 149 -43.97 46.71 -74.01
C LYS A 149 -43.31 46.70 -72.64
N GLN A 150 -43.20 47.86 -71.98
CA GLN A 150 -42.53 47.96 -70.69
C GLN A 150 -43.23 47.19 -69.57
N GLU A 151 -44.56 47.07 -69.61
CA GLU A 151 -45.32 46.27 -68.64
C GLU A 151 -45.02 44.77 -68.81
N LEU A 152 -44.92 44.30 -70.05
CA LEU A 152 -44.61 42.90 -70.37
C LEU A 152 -43.16 42.54 -70.00
N ILE A 153 -42.19 43.41 -70.30
CA ILE A 153 -40.80 43.27 -69.84
C ILE A 153 -40.75 43.17 -68.31
N ASN A 154 -41.49 44.02 -67.61
CA ASN A 154 -41.56 43.99 -66.15
C ASN A 154 -42.19 42.70 -65.60
N LYS A 155 -43.14 42.09 -66.32
CA LYS A 155 -43.73 40.78 -65.96
C LYS A 155 -42.73 39.64 -66.17
N ILE A 156 -42.06 39.58 -67.33
CA ILE A 156 -41.05 38.56 -67.64
C ILE A 156 -39.89 38.59 -66.64
N ASN A 157 -39.38 39.79 -66.32
CA ASN A 157 -38.28 39.95 -65.36
C ASN A 157 -38.64 39.53 -63.94
N LYS A 158 -39.94 39.47 -63.58
CA LYS A 158 -40.41 38.98 -62.28
C LYS A 158 -40.50 37.45 -62.19
N LEU A 159 -40.41 36.73 -63.31
CA LEU A 159 -40.40 35.26 -63.30
C LEU A 159 -39.03 34.76 -62.84
N THR A 160 -38.82 34.61 -61.53
CA THR A 160 -37.57 34.11 -60.96
C THR A 160 -37.83 32.85 -60.13
N PHE A 161 -36.97 31.84 -60.29
CA PHE A 161 -36.97 30.63 -59.46
C PHE A 161 -35.68 30.58 -58.64
N VAL A 162 -35.81 30.29 -57.35
CA VAL A 162 -34.65 30.11 -56.47
C VAL A 162 -34.37 28.63 -56.33
N ILE A 163 -33.23 28.18 -56.87
CA ILE A 163 -32.74 26.81 -56.70
C ILE A 163 -32.49 26.58 -55.21
N PRO A 164 -33.08 25.54 -54.59
CA PRO A 164 -32.79 25.21 -53.20
C PRO A 164 -31.34 24.72 -53.06
N GLU A 165 -30.74 24.99 -51.90
CA GLU A 165 -29.48 24.32 -51.52
C GLU A 165 -29.74 22.83 -51.27
N VAL A 166 -28.69 22.01 -51.39
CA VAL A 166 -28.77 20.61 -50.96
C VAL A 166 -28.88 20.62 -49.44
N THR A 167 -30.03 20.18 -48.90
CA THR A 167 -30.35 20.28 -47.47
C THR A 167 -30.59 18.92 -46.81
N ASN A 168 -30.71 17.85 -47.59
CA ASN A 168 -30.83 16.48 -47.07
C ASN A 168 -29.55 15.68 -47.38
N ASP A 169 -29.20 14.79 -46.44
CA ASP A 169 -28.16 13.80 -46.63
C ASP A 169 -28.67 12.71 -47.59
N ALA A 170 -27.79 12.15 -48.42
CA ALA A 170 -28.17 11.13 -49.39
C ALA A 170 -28.87 9.94 -48.72
N ASP A 171 -30.09 9.61 -49.11
CA ASP A 171 -30.99 8.74 -48.34
C ASP A 171 -31.55 7.52 -49.10
N THR A 172 -30.92 7.16 -50.24
CA THR A 172 -31.22 5.93 -50.99
C THR A 172 -31.24 4.69 -50.11
N LYS A 173 -32.33 3.91 -50.21
CA LYS A 173 -32.58 2.66 -49.47
C LYS A 173 -32.89 1.49 -50.41
N TRP A 174 -32.71 0.26 -49.92
CA TRP A 174 -33.17 -0.93 -50.64
C TRP A 174 -34.70 -1.04 -50.64
N ALA A 175 -35.31 -1.33 -51.79
CA ALA A 175 -36.76 -1.51 -51.94
C ALA A 175 -37.36 -2.65 -51.08
N ALA A 176 -36.55 -3.62 -50.67
CA ALA A 176 -36.94 -4.76 -49.84
C ALA A 176 -35.79 -5.19 -48.90
N GLY A 177 -35.14 -4.22 -48.26
CA GLY A 177 -34.05 -4.44 -47.29
C GLY A 177 -34.50 -4.32 -45.84
N SER A 178 -33.67 -4.78 -44.92
CA SER A 178 -33.87 -4.61 -43.47
C SER A 178 -32.92 -3.55 -42.92
N MET A 179 -33.43 -2.68 -42.04
CA MET A 179 -32.61 -1.81 -41.18
C MET A 179 -31.98 -2.70 -40.10
N LEU A 180 -30.74 -3.13 -40.31
CA LEU A 180 -29.98 -3.90 -39.32
C LEU A 180 -28.97 -2.94 -38.67
N ASP A 181 -29.17 -2.66 -37.38
CA ASP A 181 -28.21 -1.90 -36.57
C ASP A 181 -27.03 -2.81 -36.23
N LEU A 182 -26.06 -2.85 -37.14
CA LEU A 182 -24.80 -3.55 -36.96
C LEU A 182 -23.86 -2.53 -36.33
N LYS A 183 -23.57 -2.73 -35.04
CA LYS A 183 -22.78 -1.87 -34.12
C LYS A 183 -21.32 -1.61 -34.56
N ASP A 184 -21.10 -1.26 -35.81
CA ASP A 184 -19.83 -0.86 -36.39
C ASP A 184 -19.82 0.68 -36.51
N ASP A 185 -18.63 1.30 -36.53
CA ASP A 185 -18.39 2.75 -36.48
C ASP A 185 -18.89 3.56 -37.71
N ALA A 186 -19.91 3.10 -38.44
CA ALA A 186 -20.38 3.70 -39.69
C ALA A 186 -21.91 3.88 -39.74
N GLY A 187 -22.53 4.38 -38.67
CA GLY A 187 -23.92 4.85 -38.66
C GLY A 187 -24.99 3.84 -39.13
N THR A 188 -26.21 4.32 -39.40
CA THR A 188 -27.33 3.49 -39.88
C THR A 188 -27.30 3.38 -41.41
N ILE A 189 -26.96 2.20 -41.96
CA ILE A 189 -26.94 1.92 -43.42
C ILE A 189 -28.01 0.88 -43.78
N SER A 190 -28.72 1.06 -44.90
CA SER A 190 -29.66 0.06 -45.42
C SER A 190 -28.92 -1.19 -45.92
N SER A 191 -29.39 -2.38 -45.52
CA SER A 191 -28.74 -3.66 -45.84
C SER A 191 -29.66 -4.65 -46.55
N LYS A 192 -29.09 -5.43 -47.47
CA LYS A 192 -29.78 -6.53 -48.16
C LYS A 192 -28.87 -7.74 -48.30
N ILE A 193 -29.41 -8.93 -47.96
CA ILE A 193 -28.71 -10.20 -48.12
C ILE A 193 -29.05 -10.79 -49.49
N PHE A 194 -28.01 -11.15 -50.25
CA PHE A 194 -28.12 -11.86 -51.50
C PHE A 194 -27.75 -13.33 -51.28
N SER A 195 -28.71 -14.23 -51.52
CA SER A 195 -28.57 -15.67 -51.28
C SER A 195 -28.09 -16.45 -52.51
N ASP A 196 -27.93 -15.80 -53.66
CA ASP A 196 -27.63 -16.44 -54.95
C ASP A 196 -26.30 -17.22 -54.98
N TYR A 197 -25.39 -16.90 -54.05
CA TYR A 197 -24.08 -17.53 -53.91
C TYR A 197 -23.97 -18.47 -52.71
N ARG A 198 -24.99 -18.53 -51.84
CA ARG A 198 -24.97 -19.28 -50.57
C ARG A 198 -24.74 -20.77 -50.75
N ASN A 199 -25.28 -21.35 -51.82
CA ASN A 199 -25.19 -22.78 -52.09
C ASN A 199 -24.02 -23.15 -53.03
N LYS A 200 -23.21 -22.16 -53.45
CA LYS A 200 -22.07 -22.36 -54.32
C LYS A 200 -20.81 -22.54 -53.47
N ASP A 201 -19.96 -23.48 -53.88
CA ASP A 201 -18.67 -23.71 -53.22
C ASP A 201 -17.75 -22.52 -53.47
N ILE A 202 -17.24 -21.92 -52.41
CA ILE A 202 -16.35 -20.75 -52.49
C ILE A 202 -15.07 -21.05 -53.29
N ASN A 203 -14.58 -22.30 -53.30
CA ASN A 203 -13.42 -22.68 -54.09
C ASN A 203 -13.71 -22.69 -55.59
N GLU A 204 -14.94 -23.00 -56.00
CA GLU A 204 -15.35 -22.90 -57.40
C GLU A 204 -15.53 -21.44 -57.82
N LEU A 205 -16.08 -20.61 -56.93
CA LEU A 205 -16.22 -19.17 -57.17
C LEU A 205 -14.87 -18.47 -57.30
N ALA A 206 -13.85 -18.87 -56.53
CA ALA A 206 -12.51 -18.27 -56.57
C ALA A 206 -11.75 -18.46 -57.89
N LYS A 207 -12.21 -19.36 -58.78
CA LYS A 207 -11.54 -19.60 -60.07
C LYS A 207 -11.75 -18.49 -61.09
N THR A 208 -12.79 -17.67 -60.93
CA THR A 208 -13.19 -16.66 -61.93
C THR A 208 -13.80 -15.43 -61.28
N GLU A 209 -13.71 -14.27 -61.93
CA GLU A 209 -14.44 -13.07 -61.51
C GLU A 209 -15.96 -13.28 -61.63
N GLN A 210 -16.68 -12.91 -60.58
CA GLN A 210 -18.13 -12.96 -60.53
C GLN A 210 -18.70 -11.59 -60.85
N ARG A 211 -19.87 -11.57 -61.50
CA ARG A 211 -20.60 -10.35 -61.84
C ARG A 211 -22.01 -10.43 -61.29
N PHE A 212 -22.43 -9.37 -60.62
CA PHE A 212 -23.76 -9.25 -60.04
C PHE A 212 -24.42 -7.97 -60.51
N SER A 213 -25.56 -8.12 -61.20
CA SER A 213 -26.41 -7.01 -61.59
C SER A 213 -27.52 -6.83 -60.58
N LEU A 214 -27.77 -5.59 -60.18
CA LEU A 214 -28.91 -5.28 -59.33
C LEU A 214 -30.19 -5.36 -60.15
N PRO A 215 -31.26 -5.99 -59.61
CA PRO A 215 -32.57 -5.92 -60.23
C PRO A 215 -33.02 -4.47 -60.41
N ALA A 216 -33.73 -4.16 -61.50
CA ALA A 216 -34.36 -2.85 -61.69
C ALA A 216 -35.26 -2.50 -60.49
N ASN A 217 -35.23 -1.24 -60.05
CA ASN A 217 -35.95 -0.73 -58.87
C ASN A 217 -35.50 -1.33 -57.52
N SER A 218 -34.28 -1.86 -57.43
CA SER A 218 -33.75 -2.36 -56.15
C SER A 218 -33.44 -1.25 -55.15
N LEU A 219 -33.19 -0.04 -55.65
CA LEU A 219 -32.89 1.16 -54.88
C LEU A 219 -34.05 2.14 -55.00
N LEU A 220 -34.39 2.78 -53.89
CA LEU A 220 -35.45 3.77 -53.79
C LEU A 220 -34.91 4.99 -53.05
N ASP A 221 -35.14 6.15 -53.66
CA ASP A 221 -35.14 7.44 -52.98
C ASP A 221 -36.60 7.71 -52.55
N PRO A 222 -36.88 7.88 -51.25
CA PRO A 222 -38.24 8.11 -50.74
C PRO A 222 -38.92 9.35 -51.31
N ASP A 223 -38.14 10.40 -51.59
CA ASP A 223 -38.61 11.73 -51.95
C ASP A 223 -38.88 11.83 -53.48
N LEU A 224 -38.23 10.98 -54.28
CA LEU A 224 -38.44 10.88 -55.74
C LEU A 224 -39.65 10.05 -56.20
N ASN A 225 -40.55 9.66 -55.31
CA ASN A 225 -41.70 8.81 -55.64
C ASN A 225 -42.64 9.45 -56.69
N GLY A 226 -42.73 8.83 -57.87
CA GLY A 226 -43.60 9.26 -58.97
C GLY A 226 -42.94 10.17 -60.01
N THR A 227 -41.65 10.51 -59.84
CA THR A 227 -40.87 11.33 -60.80
C THR A 227 -40.29 10.54 -61.99
N GLY A 228 -40.20 9.21 -61.87
CA GLY A 228 -39.61 8.32 -62.87
C GLY A 228 -38.08 8.21 -62.81
N LEU A 229 -37.43 8.83 -61.82
CA LEU A 229 -35.99 8.72 -61.55
C LEU A 229 -35.71 7.57 -60.56
N SER A 230 -34.58 6.90 -60.69
CA SER A 230 -34.17 5.81 -59.80
C SER A 230 -32.67 5.89 -59.50
N PRO A 231 -32.25 5.81 -58.23
CA PRO A 231 -30.84 5.84 -57.87
C PRO A 231 -30.06 4.68 -58.49
N THR A 232 -28.81 4.94 -58.85
CA THR A 232 -27.90 3.93 -59.43
C THR A 232 -26.63 3.79 -58.61
N ILE A 233 -26.02 2.59 -58.62
CA ILE A 233 -24.73 2.38 -57.95
C ILE A 233 -23.60 2.84 -58.86
N VAL A 234 -22.77 3.73 -58.35
CA VAL A 234 -21.65 4.34 -59.07
C VAL A 234 -20.28 3.96 -58.49
N GLY A 235 -20.23 3.44 -57.26
CA GLY A 235 -18.96 3.14 -56.60
C GLY A 235 -18.98 1.93 -55.66
N PRO A 236 -17.79 1.40 -55.28
CA PRO A 236 -16.46 1.94 -55.59
C PRO A 236 -15.98 1.56 -57.00
N THR A 237 -15.32 2.46 -57.73
CA THR A 237 -14.81 2.19 -59.09
C THR A 237 -13.48 1.42 -59.11
N GLU A 238 -12.69 1.53 -58.04
CA GLU A 238 -11.44 0.80 -57.85
C GLU A 238 -11.65 -0.49 -57.05
N TRP A 239 -10.76 -1.48 -57.25
CA TRP A 239 -10.79 -2.73 -56.50
C TRP A 239 -10.62 -2.47 -55.00
N THR A 240 -11.62 -2.91 -54.23
CA THR A 240 -11.70 -2.72 -52.79
C THR A 240 -11.88 -4.07 -52.11
N THR A 241 -11.10 -4.35 -51.07
CA THR A 241 -11.24 -5.60 -50.29
C THR A 241 -12.38 -5.48 -49.28
N THR A 242 -13.16 -6.54 -49.11
CA THR A 242 -14.15 -6.62 -48.04
C THR A 242 -13.47 -6.60 -46.66
N LYS A 243 -14.14 -6.01 -45.66
CA LYS A 243 -13.60 -5.97 -44.29
C LYS A 243 -13.81 -7.31 -43.58
N ALA A 244 -12.78 -7.77 -42.86
CA ALA A 244 -12.90 -8.94 -41.98
C ALA A 244 -13.85 -8.64 -40.81
N ASN A 245 -14.72 -9.60 -40.47
CA ASN A 245 -15.67 -9.50 -39.37
C ASN A 245 -15.68 -10.78 -38.50
N PRO A 246 -16.27 -10.78 -37.28
CA PRO A 246 -16.27 -11.92 -36.36
C PRO A 246 -16.98 -13.18 -36.89
N SER A 247 -17.92 -13.03 -37.83
CA SER A 247 -18.58 -14.13 -38.55
C SER A 247 -17.83 -14.55 -39.83
N GLY A 248 -16.64 -14.00 -40.06
CA GLY A 248 -15.78 -14.17 -41.22
C GLY A 248 -15.99 -13.11 -42.32
N GLY A 249 -14.90 -12.69 -42.96
CA GLY A 249 -14.87 -11.75 -44.09
C GLY A 249 -13.43 -11.43 -44.53
N GLY A 250 -13.24 -10.73 -45.65
CA GLY A 250 -11.92 -10.33 -46.17
C GLY A 250 -11.28 -11.33 -47.15
N TYR A 251 -12.11 -12.17 -47.76
CA TYR A 251 -11.75 -13.12 -48.81
C TYR A 251 -11.97 -12.54 -50.20
N THR A 252 -12.68 -11.42 -50.32
CA THR A 252 -13.19 -10.92 -51.59
C THR A 252 -12.70 -9.50 -51.89
N GLU A 253 -12.35 -9.24 -53.14
CA GLU A 253 -12.16 -7.89 -53.68
C GLU A 253 -13.29 -7.58 -54.65
N TYR A 254 -13.79 -6.34 -54.66
CA TYR A 254 -14.90 -5.92 -55.49
C TYR A 254 -14.75 -4.50 -56.02
N LYS A 255 -15.43 -4.22 -57.14
CA LYS A 255 -15.60 -2.88 -57.72
C LYS A 255 -16.94 -2.78 -58.46
N VAL A 256 -17.32 -1.57 -58.85
CA VAL A 256 -18.50 -1.26 -59.63
C VAL A 256 -18.08 -0.70 -60.98
N GLU A 257 -18.55 -1.33 -62.05
CA GLU A 257 -18.41 -0.84 -63.41
C GLU A 257 -19.77 -0.89 -64.10
N ASN A 258 -20.17 0.21 -64.75
CA ASN A 258 -21.45 0.32 -65.47
C ASN A 258 -22.67 -0.13 -64.63
N GLY A 259 -22.69 0.19 -63.32
CA GLY A 259 -23.77 -0.17 -62.40
C GLY A 259 -23.81 -1.64 -61.96
N GLN A 260 -22.81 -2.46 -62.32
CA GLN A 260 -22.69 -3.86 -61.90
C GLN A 260 -21.58 -4.04 -60.85
N VAL A 261 -21.85 -4.86 -59.84
CA VAL A 261 -20.83 -5.27 -58.86
C VAL A 261 -20.01 -6.43 -59.45
N ILE A 262 -18.71 -6.23 -59.56
CA ILE A 262 -17.74 -7.25 -60.01
C ILE A 262 -16.93 -7.65 -58.79
N PHE A 263 -16.73 -8.95 -58.56
CA PHE A 263 -15.93 -9.41 -57.42
C PHE A 263 -15.10 -10.67 -57.71
N ARG A 264 -13.98 -10.80 -57.02
CA ARG A 264 -13.07 -11.95 -57.09
C ARG A 264 -12.68 -12.41 -55.69
N ILE A 265 -12.48 -13.72 -55.53
CA ILE A 265 -12.19 -14.34 -54.23
C ILE A 265 -10.75 -14.83 -54.22
N ASP A 266 -10.05 -14.59 -53.11
CA ASP A 266 -8.69 -15.09 -52.86
C ASP A 266 -8.69 -16.64 -52.80
N PRO A 267 -8.02 -17.32 -53.76
CA PRO A 267 -8.05 -18.77 -53.86
C PRO A 267 -7.42 -19.49 -52.67
N ASP A 268 -6.41 -18.90 -52.03
CA ASP A 268 -5.69 -19.57 -50.94
C ASP A 268 -6.45 -19.44 -49.63
N LYS A 269 -7.14 -18.31 -49.41
CA LYS A 269 -8.05 -18.16 -48.28
C LYS A 269 -9.33 -19.00 -48.43
N ALA A 270 -9.80 -19.23 -49.66
CA ALA A 270 -10.98 -20.07 -49.94
C ALA A 270 -10.78 -21.55 -49.56
N LYS A 271 -9.56 -22.10 -49.74
CA LYS A 271 -9.24 -23.51 -49.48
C LYS A 271 -9.38 -23.93 -48.01
N ILE A 272 -9.15 -23.00 -47.10
CA ILE A 272 -9.13 -23.26 -45.64
C ILE A 272 -10.47 -22.93 -44.97
N LEU A 273 -11.46 -22.45 -45.72
CA LEU A 273 -12.75 -22.05 -45.18
C LEU A 273 -13.69 -23.26 -44.97
N SER A 274 -14.26 -23.37 -43.77
CA SER A 274 -15.30 -24.35 -43.43
C SER A 274 -16.55 -23.62 -42.92
N GLY A 275 -17.72 -23.96 -43.48
CA GLY A 275 -19.01 -23.35 -43.11
C GLY A 275 -19.39 -22.12 -43.95
N ASN A 276 -20.48 -21.45 -43.55
CA ASN A 276 -20.98 -20.25 -44.24
C ASN A 276 -20.26 -19.00 -43.75
N VAL A 277 -19.80 -18.16 -44.68
CA VAL A 277 -19.22 -16.84 -44.40
C VAL A 277 -20.03 -15.74 -45.07
N ASN A 278 -20.17 -14.57 -44.43
CA ASN A 278 -20.88 -13.42 -44.97
C ASN A 278 -19.89 -12.31 -45.34
N GLU A 279 -19.85 -11.96 -46.62
CA GLU A 279 -19.01 -10.88 -47.15
C GLU A 279 -19.82 -9.61 -47.35
N SER A 280 -19.31 -8.50 -46.80
CA SER A 280 -19.97 -7.19 -46.84
C SER A 280 -19.35 -6.30 -47.90
N PHE A 281 -20.19 -5.91 -48.86
CA PHE A 281 -19.86 -5.00 -49.96
C PHE A 281 -20.52 -3.66 -49.65
N ILE A 282 -19.72 -2.61 -49.52
CA ILE A 282 -20.18 -1.24 -49.28
C ILE A 282 -20.17 -0.52 -50.61
N LEU A 283 -21.36 -0.17 -51.09
CA LEU A 283 -21.58 0.39 -52.42
C LEU A 283 -22.07 1.84 -52.30
N GLU A 284 -21.72 2.68 -53.25
CA GLU A 284 -22.07 4.11 -53.29
C GLU A 284 -23.03 4.41 -54.44
N THR A 285 -24.09 5.17 -54.16
CA THR A 285 -25.11 5.60 -55.13
C THR A 285 -24.84 7.01 -55.65
N ASP A 286 -25.48 7.37 -56.76
CA ASP A 286 -25.31 8.65 -57.47
C ASP A 286 -25.77 9.89 -56.68
N ASP A 287 -26.71 9.74 -55.76
CA ASP A 287 -27.07 10.77 -54.77
C ASP A 287 -26.02 10.92 -53.64
N GLY A 288 -25.11 9.94 -53.50
CA GLY A 288 -24.06 9.86 -52.49
C GLY A 288 -24.32 8.90 -51.33
N SER A 289 -25.43 8.15 -51.32
CA SER A 289 -25.72 7.20 -50.23
C SER A 289 -24.77 6.01 -50.27
N LYS A 290 -24.53 5.43 -49.10
CA LYS A 290 -23.85 4.14 -48.99
C LYS A 290 -24.86 3.06 -48.64
N VAL A 291 -24.88 1.98 -49.40
CA VAL A 291 -25.71 0.80 -49.14
C VAL A 291 -24.84 -0.45 -48.96
N ARG A 292 -25.27 -1.35 -48.06
CA ARG A 292 -24.54 -2.60 -47.78
C ARG A 292 -25.21 -3.78 -48.49
N ALA A 293 -24.47 -4.46 -49.36
CA ALA A 293 -24.85 -5.73 -49.95
C ALA A 293 -24.08 -6.87 -49.24
N ILE A 294 -24.80 -7.85 -48.71
CA ILE A 294 -24.20 -8.98 -47.99
C ILE A 294 -24.34 -10.24 -48.84
N PHE A 295 -23.22 -10.83 -49.23
CA PHE A 295 -23.17 -12.11 -49.95
C PHE A 295 -22.75 -13.22 -49.01
N THR A 296 -23.53 -14.30 -48.95
CA THR A 296 -23.15 -15.49 -48.20
C THR A 296 -22.42 -16.47 -49.14
N PHE A 297 -21.25 -16.95 -48.74
CA PHE A 297 -20.48 -18.00 -49.42
C PHE A 297 -20.34 -19.23 -48.52
N ASN A 298 -20.22 -20.43 -49.11
CA ASN A 298 -20.06 -21.68 -48.36
C ASN A 298 -18.68 -22.31 -48.61
N GLY A 299 -17.92 -22.55 -47.53
CA GLY A 299 -16.68 -23.31 -47.52
C GLY A 299 -16.89 -24.75 -47.02
N LYS A 300 -16.14 -25.71 -47.57
CA LYS A 300 -16.26 -27.15 -47.27
C LYS A 300 -14.98 -27.79 -46.71
N ALA A 301 -14.02 -27.00 -46.22
CA ALA A 301 -12.76 -27.54 -45.71
C ALA A 301 -12.95 -28.38 -44.42
N GLU A 302 -12.25 -29.52 -44.30
CA GLU A 302 -12.19 -30.30 -43.06
C GLU A 302 -10.88 -30.01 -42.29
N LEU A 303 -10.94 -29.28 -41.19
CA LEU A 303 -9.75 -28.82 -40.46
C LEU A 303 -9.20 -29.88 -39.48
N THR A 304 -7.87 -30.01 -39.46
CA THR A 304 -7.12 -30.77 -38.43
C THR A 304 -6.73 -29.80 -37.32
N SER A 305 -7.14 -30.06 -36.07
CA SER A 305 -6.90 -29.18 -34.92
C SER A 305 -6.46 -29.96 -33.69
N VAL A 306 -5.78 -29.30 -32.75
CA VAL A 306 -5.50 -29.86 -31.42
C VAL A 306 -6.81 -29.96 -30.64
N VAL A 307 -7.02 -31.05 -29.91
CA VAL A 307 -8.22 -31.27 -29.07
C VAL A 307 -7.90 -31.55 -27.62
N ASN A 308 -6.68 -32.00 -27.30
CA ASN A 308 -6.32 -32.32 -25.93
C ASN A 308 -4.82 -32.11 -25.66
N VAL A 309 -4.52 -31.67 -24.44
CA VAL A 309 -3.17 -31.55 -23.87
C VAL A 309 -3.21 -32.19 -22.49
N VAL A 310 -2.53 -33.32 -22.34
CA VAL A 310 -2.65 -34.15 -21.15
C VAL A 310 -1.27 -34.41 -20.58
N PRO A 311 -0.87 -33.68 -19.53
CA PRO A 311 0.33 -34.03 -18.77
C PRO A 311 0.10 -35.31 -17.96
N SER A 312 1.19 -36.01 -17.64
CA SER A 312 1.18 -37.12 -16.70
C SER A 312 2.17 -36.90 -15.58
N ASP A 313 1.77 -37.35 -14.39
CA ASP A 313 2.61 -37.44 -13.19
C ASP A 313 3.36 -38.77 -13.18
N ASP A 314 4.68 -38.72 -13.05
CA ASP A 314 5.56 -39.89 -12.89
C ASP A 314 6.40 -39.83 -11.61
N VAL A 315 6.00 -38.99 -10.64
CA VAL A 315 6.72 -38.73 -9.39
C VAL A 315 5.84 -39.07 -8.17
N GLY A 316 6.45 -39.58 -7.11
CA GLY A 316 5.77 -39.78 -5.83
C GLY A 316 4.70 -40.88 -5.84
N LEU A 317 3.61 -40.63 -5.09
CA LEU A 317 2.58 -41.63 -4.76
C LEU A 317 1.35 -41.58 -5.66
N ILE A 318 1.11 -40.44 -6.33
CA ILE A 318 0.02 -40.25 -7.27
C ILE A 318 0.64 -40.19 -8.67
N THR A 319 0.51 -41.26 -9.44
CA THR A 319 1.05 -41.31 -10.81
C THR A 319 -0.06 -41.51 -11.84
N GLY A 320 0.21 -41.10 -13.09
CA GLY A 320 -0.70 -41.26 -14.22
C GLY A 320 -1.18 -39.92 -14.78
N THR A 321 -2.34 -39.92 -15.42
CA THR A 321 -2.85 -38.74 -16.14
C THR A 321 -3.30 -37.62 -15.19
N ILE A 322 -2.78 -36.40 -15.41
CA ILE A 322 -3.19 -35.21 -14.68
C ILE A 322 -4.35 -34.55 -15.45
N SER A 323 -5.49 -34.39 -14.76
CA SER A 323 -6.68 -33.75 -15.33
C SER A 323 -6.60 -32.21 -15.22
N HIS A 324 -7.43 -31.52 -15.99
CA HIS A 324 -7.52 -30.06 -15.94
C HIS A 324 -7.94 -29.57 -14.55
N ASN A 325 -7.24 -28.56 -14.01
CA ASN A 325 -7.34 -28.02 -12.65
C ASN A 325 -6.96 -29.01 -11.51
N SER A 326 -6.28 -30.12 -11.82
CA SER A 326 -5.75 -31.02 -10.80
C SER A 326 -4.43 -30.52 -10.19
N VAL A 327 -4.08 -31.10 -9.05
CA VAL A 327 -2.82 -30.87 -8.34
C VAL A 327 -1.86 -32.03 -8.62
N THR A 328 -0.56 -31.76 -8.67
CA THR A 328 0.52 -32.74 -8.90
C THR A 328 1.78 -32.29 -8.16
N ASN A 329 2.62 -33.24 -7.76
CA ASN A 329 3.98 -32.95 -7.28
C ASN A 329 5.06 -33.10 -8.36
N ASP A 330 4.67 -33.49 -9.58
CA ASP A 330 5.59 -33.53 -10.69
C ASP A 330 5.82 -32.11 -11.25
N ASN A 331 7.07 -31.66 -11.12
CA ASN A 331 7.56 -30.41 -11.71
C ASN A 331 8.46 -30.62 -12.94
N LYS A 332 8.57 -31.86 -13.44
CA LYS A 332 9.33 -32.20 -14.65
C LYS A 332 8.45 -32.22 -15.88
N TRP A 333 7.28 -32.87 -15.77
CA TRP A 333 6.38 -33.12 -16.90
C TRP A 333 7.12 -33.75 -18.09
N SER A 334 7.75 -34.89 -17.81
CA SER A 334 8.54 -35.67 -18.78
C SER A 334 7.71 -36.21 -19.96
N ASN A 335 6.38 -36.24 -19.80
CA ASN A 335 5.44 -36.79 -20.76
C ASN A 335 4.14 -35.97 -20.79
N VAL A 336 4.07 -35.02 -21.73
CA VAL A 336 2.84 -34.28 -22.04
C VAL A 336 2.31 -34.72 -23.40
N LYS A 337 1.18 -35.43 -23.39
CA LYS A 337 0.54 -35.92 -24.62
C LYS A 337 -0.34 -34.86 -25.25
N VAL A 338 -0.12 -34.57 -26.53
CA VAL A 338 -0.97 -33.68 -27.34
C VAL A 338 -1.67 -34.48 -28.43
N THR A 339 -2.99 -34.29 -28.58
CA THR A 339 -3.83 -35.07 -29.49
C THR A 339 -4.57 -34.17 -30.49
N LEU A 340 -4.66 -34.61 -31.75
CA LEU A 340 -5.44 -34.00 -32.82
C LEU A 340 -6.85 -34.61 -32.91
N ASN A 341 -7.80 -33.86 -33.47
CA ASN A 341 -9.18 -34.32 -33.71
C ASN A 341 -9.27 -35.52 -34.67
N LYS A 342 -8.31 -35.67 -35.59
CA LYS A 342 -8.19 -36.77 -36.54
C LYS A 342 -6.71 -37.05 -36.85
N SER A 343 -6.41 -38.21 -37.43
CA SER A 343 -5.05 -38.50 -37.92
C SER A 343 -4.62 -37.46 -38.95
N ALA A 344 -3.36 -37.05 -38.87
CA ALA A 344 -2.77 -36.06 -39.75
C ALA A 344 -2.69 -36.60 -41.19
N SER A 345 -3.30 -35.89 -42.14
CA SER A 345 -3.22 -36.20 -43.58
C SER A 345 -1.91 -35.74 -44.22
N GLU A 346 -1.19 -34.84 -43.54
CA GLU A 346 0.11 -34.28 -43.89
C GLU A 346 0.93 -34.05 -42.60
N GLU A 347 2.23 -33.83 -42.70
CA GLU A 347 3.05 -33.50 -41.53
C GLU A 347 2.51 -32.23 -40.85
N THR A 348 2.13 -32.35 -39.58
CA THR A 348 1.45 -31.29 -38.84
C THR A 348 2.30 -30.84 -37.66
N TRP A 349 2.69 -29.56 -37.62
CA TRP A 349 3.50 -29.02 -36.53
C TRP A 349 2.64 -28.49 -35.38
N VAL A 350 3.07 -28.77 -34.15
CA VAL A 350 2.39 -28.35 -32.92
C VAL A 350 3.40 -27.68 -31.99
N LYS A 351 3.00 -26.54 -31.44
CA LYS A 351 3.73 -25.83 -30.40
C LYS A 351 3.07 -26.03 -29.06
N LEU A 352 3.84 -26.34 -28.03
CA LEU A 352 3.42 -26.43 -26.62
C LEU A 352 4.11 -25.34 -25.80
N LEU A 353 3.31 -24.52 -25.13
CA LEU A 353 3.78 -23.46 -24.23
C LEU A 353 3.48 -23.83 -22.79
N ILE A 354 4.40 -23.47 -21.90
CA ILE A 354 4.18 -23.47 -20.46
C ILE A 354 4.11 -22.03 -19.98
N LYS A 355 3.02 -21.65 -19.32
CA LYS A 355 2.85 -20.32 -18.73
C LYS A 355 2.61 -20.42 -17.24
N ASP A 356 3.36 -19.64 -16.48
CA ASP A 356 3.05 -19.36 -15.09
C ASP A 356 1.87 -18.37 -15.04
N LEU A 357 0.77 -18.79 -14.44
CA LEU A 357 -0.45 -17.99 -14.36
C LEU A 357 -0.39 -16.91 -13.28
N THR A 358 0.57 -16.99 -12.36
CA THR A 358 0.78 -15.99 -11.30
C THR A 358 1.50 -14.77 -11.88
N THR A 359 2.58 -15.00 -12.61
CA THR A 359 3.39 -13.92 -13.21
C THR A 359 2.95 -13.55 -14.63
N GLY A 360 2.15 -14.41 -15.28
CA GLY A 360 1.77 -14.28 -16.69
C GLY A 360 2.91 -14.60 -17.67
N LYS A 361 4.07 -15.07 -17.18
CA LYS A 361 5.28 -15.30 -17.97
C LYS A 361 5.24 -16.66 -18.66
N VAL A 362 5.72 -16.70 -19.91
CA VAL A 362 6.04 -17.95 -20.62
C VAL A 362 7.36 -18.49 -20.07
N ILE A 363 7.36 -19.70 -19.53
CA ILE A 363 8.54 -20.32 -18.91
C ILE A 363 9.22 -21.35 -19.80
N GLY A 364 8.50 -21.90 -20.78
CA GLY A 364 9.02 -22.87 -21.75
C GLY A 364 8.20 -22.94 -23.01
N GLU A 365 8.85 -23.31 -24.12
CA GLU A 365 8.25 -23.47 -25.44
C GLU A 365 8.91 -24.63 -26.17
N GLU A 366 8.13 -25.62 -26.58
CA GLU A 366 8.57 -26.72 -27.45
C GLU A 366 7.75 -26.78 -28.73
N ILE A 367 8.38 -27.21 -29.82
CA ILE A 367 7.73 -27.40 -31.13
C ILE A 367 8.11 -28.78 -31.65
N THR A 368 7.11 -29.57 -32.06
CA THR A 368 7.33 -30.90 -32.65
C THR A 368 6.33 -31.17 -33.77
N SER A 369 6.64 -32.12 -34.66
CA SER A 369 5.73 -32.53 -35.72
C SER A 369 4.99 -33.84 -35.39
N ILE A 370 3.76 -33.93 -35.87
CA ILE A 370 2.94 -35.14 -35.90
C ILE A 370 3.00 -35.68 -37.33
N THR A 371 3.57 -36.87 -37.48
CA THR A 371 3.75 -37.51 -38.78
C THR A 371 2.44 -38.02 -39.37
N ILE A 372 2.43 -38.19 -40.69
CA ILE A 372 1.25 -38.64 -41.46
C ILE A 372 0.69 -39.94 -40.86
N SER A 373 -0.64 -40.05 -40.80
CA SER A 373 -1.40 -41.16 -40.21
C SER A 373 -1.41 -41.24 -38.67
N ASN A 374 -0.57 -40.48 -37.97
CA ASN A 374 -0.62 -40.36 -36.52
C ASN A 374 -1.57 -39.24 -36.08
N LYS A 375 -2.10 -39.35 -34.85
CA LYS A 375 -3.03 -38.38 -34.26
C LYS A 375 -2.51 -37.74 -32.97
N GLU A 376 -1.38 -38.21 -32.44
CA GLU A 376 -0.84 -37.79 -31.15
C GLU A 376 0.69 -37.70 -31.20
N THR A 377 1.24 -36.88 -30.31
CA THR A 377 2.67 -36.77 -30.02
C THR A 377 2.87 -36.46 -28.54
N THR A 378 4.09 -36.65 -28.05
CA THR A 378 4.47 -36.39 -26.66
C THR A 378 5.58 -35.36 -26.61
N PHE A 379 5.50 -34.48 -25.62
CA PHE A 379 6.54 -33.51 -25.28
C PHE A 379 7.21 -33.88 -23.96
N ASP A 380 8.53 -33.74 -23.89
CA ASP A 380 9.31 -33.84 -22.66
C ASP A 380 9.72 -32.42 -22.24
N LEU A 381 9.18 -31.96 -21.11
CA LEU A 381 9.41 -30.62 -20.59
C LEU A 381 10.42 -30.60 -19.43
N SER A 382 11.07 -31.73 -19.12
CA SER A 382 11.94 -31.90 -17.95
C SER A 382 13.09 -30.89 -17.90
N LYS A 383 13.53 -30.37 -19.06
CA LYS A 383 14.57 -29.33 -19.12
C LYS A 383 14.16 -28.00 -18.49
N TYR A 384 12.85 -27.77 -18.28
CA TYR A 384 12.30 -26.59 -17.63
C TYR A 384 12.06 -26.78 -16.12
N GLN A 385 12.37 -27.96 -15.56
CA GLN A 385 12.08 -28.29 -14.16
C GLN A 385 12.60 -27.24 -13.17
N SER A 386 13.80 -26.69 -13.38
CA SER A 386 14.37 -25.66 -12.49
C SER A 386 13.52 -24.37 -12.42
N SER A 387 12.73 -24.11 -13.45
CA SER A 387 11.86 -22.94 -13.60
C SER A 387 10.41 -23.20 -13.19
N ILE A 388 10.03 -24.45 -12.92
CA ILE A 388 8.70 -24.84 -12.44
C ILE A 388 8.77 -24.97 -10.92
N LYS A 389 8.22 -23.98 -10.21
CA LYS A 389 8.06 -23.93 -8.74
C LYS A 389 6.61 -24.23 -8.35
N ASP A 390 6.32 -24.32 -7.06
CA ASP A 390 4.94 -24.46 -6.61
C ASP A 390 4.09 -23.28 -7.12
N GLY A 391 2.92 -23.58 -7.66
CA GLY A 391 2.08 -22.57 -8.30
C GLY A 391 1.19 -23.11 -9.41
N ARG A 392 0.48 -22.19 -10.07
CA ARG A 392 -0.51 -22.52 -11.11
C ARG A 392 0.07 -22.30 -12.50
N TYR A 393 -0.01 -23.33 -13.33
CA TYR A 393 0.53 -23.31 -14.68
C TYR A 393 -0.52 -23.65 -15.73
N SER A 394 -0.26 -23.18 -16.94
CA SER A 394 -1.05 -23.45 -18.13
C SER A 394 -0.16 -24.10 -19.18
N LEU A 395 -0.54 -25.30 -19.60
CA LEU A 395 0.02 -25.98 -20.76
C LEU A 395 -0.88 -25.70 -21.96
N GLU A 396 -0.37 -24.97 -22.94
CA GLU A 396 -1.13 -24.50 -24.09
C GLU A 396 -0.55 -25.05 -25.38
N ALA A 397 -1.30 -25.91 -26.06
CA ALA A 397 -0.88 -26.46 -27.35
C ALA A 397 -1.70 -25.89 -28.51
N VAL A 398 -1.01 -25.55 -29.60
CA VAL A 398 -1.62 -24.98 -30.81
C VAL A 398 -0.91 -25.48 -32.05
N ARG A 399 -1.67 -25.65 -33.15
CA ARG A 399 -1.08 -25.98 -34.45
C ARG A 399 -0.32 -24.77 -35.01
N VAL A 400 0.84 -25.03 -35.60
CA VAL A 400 1.72 -24.02 -36.20
C VAL A 400 2.06 -24.40 -37.64
N ALA A 401 2.48 -23.41 -38.44
CA ALA A 401 2.71 -23.57 -39.87
C ALA A 401 3.86 -24.54 -40.19
N ASP A 402 4.91 -24.53 -39.36
CA ASP A 402 6.15 -25.26 -39.59
C ASP A 402 6.98 -25.33 -38.29
N SER A 403 8.23 -25.81 -38.40
CA SER A 403 9.18 -25.93 -37.29
C SER A 403 9.59 -24.59 -36.66
N THR A 404 9.22 -23.43 -37.23
CA THR A 404 9.52 -22.10 -36.67
C THR A 404 8.50 -21.66 -35.61
N GLY A 405 7.37 -22.35 -35.47
CA GLY A 405 6.38 -22.06 -34.42
C GLY A 405 5.39 -20.94 -34.75
N LYS A 406 5.32 -20.51 -36.02
CA LYS A 406 4.36 -19.50 -36.50
C LYS A 406 2.92 -20.01 -36.38
N VAL A 407 2.12 -19.38 -35.52
CA VAL A 407 0.71 -19.75 -35.29
C VAL A 407 -0.12 -19.42 -36.52
N LEU A 408 -0.98 -20.35 -36.93
CA LEU A 408 -1.96 -20.15 -38.00
C LEU A 408 -3.10 -19.27 -37.45
N GLY A 409 -3.46 -18.18 -38.13
CA GLY A 409 -4.34 -17.13 -37.59
C GLY A 409 -5.77 -17.56 -37.20
N THR A 410 -6.17 -18.79 -37.48
CA THR A 410 -7.48 -19.38 -37.14
C THR A 410 -7.43 -20.40 -35.99
N GLU A 411 -6.25 -20.74 -35.47
CA GLU A 411 -6.08 -21.78 -34.44
C GLU A 411 -6.17 -21.19 -33.03
N VAL A 412 -6.99 -21.80 -32.18
CA VAL A 412 -7.12 -21.46 -30.76
C VAL A 412 -6.32 -22.47 -29.93
N PRO A 413 -5.41 -22.04 -29.04
CA PRO A 413 -4.67 -22.98 -28.20
C PRO A 413 -5.59 -23.77 -27.27
N VAL A 414 -5.40 -25.09 -27.23
CA VAL A 414 -6.02 -25.96 -26.22
C VAL A 414 -5.20 -25.86 -24.94
N LYS A 415 -5.89 -25.63 -23.82
CA LYS A 415 -5.27 -25.31 -22.53
C LYS A 415 -5.61 -26.33 -21.45
N THR A 416 -4.58 -26.79 -20.75
CA THR A 416 -4.71 -27.55 -19.50
C THR A 416 -4.07 -26.78 -18.35
N ILE A 417 -4.86 -26.50 -17.31
CA ILE A 417 -4.35 -25.86 -16.09
C ILE A 417 -3.94 -26.95 -15.11
N VAL A 418 -2.76 -26.80 -14.52
CA VAL A 418 -2.22 -27.72 -13.52
C VAL A 418 -1.67 -26.88 -12.36
N ASN A 419 -1.91 -27.32 -11.13
CA ASN A 419 -1.32 -26.72 -9.94
C ASN A 419 -0.18 -27.62 -9.47
N VAL A 420 1.04 -27.12 -9.48
CA VAL A 420 2.22 -27.83 -8.97
C VAL A 420 2.36 -27.52 -7.49
N ASP A 421 2.52 -28.56 -6.69
CA ASP A 421 2.75 -28.50 -5.25
C ASP A 421 3.75 -29.60 -4.87
N THR A 422 4.97 -29.20 -4.57
CA THR A 422 6.10 -30.09 -4.25
C THR A 422 6.46 -30.13 -2.77
N VAL A 423 5.72 -29.38 -1.94
CA VAL A 423 6.02 -29.20 -0.51
C VAL A 423 5.17 -30.14 0.33
N ALA A 424 5.79 -30.81 1.29
CA ALA A 424 5.07 -31.67 2.23
C ALA A 424 4.22 -30.85 3.21
N PRO A 425 3.07 -31.36 3.66
CA PRO A 425 2.17 -30.62 4.54
C PRO A 425 2.80 -30.37 5.91
N SER A 426 2.69 -29.15 6.43
CA SER A 426 3.19 -28.78 7.75
C SER A 426 2.21 -29.22 8.84
N ILE A 427 2.69 -30.05 9.77
CA ILE A 427 1.91 -30.58 10.89
C ILE A 427 2.51 -30.11 12.21
N LYS A 428 1.72 -29.42 13.03
CA LYS A 428 2.10 -29.04 14.39
C LYS A 428 1.68 -30.13 15.37
N THR A 429 2.62 -30.53 16.21
CA THR A 429 2.43 -31.54 17.27
C THR A 429 2.38 -30.84 18.62
N SER A 430 1.44 -31.24 19.47
CA SER A 430 1.40 -30.83 20.88
C SER A 430 0.94 -31.99 21.74
N TYR A 431 1.30 -31.97 23.02
CA TYR A 431 0.91 -33.00 23.97
C TYR A 431 0.01 -32.41 25.05
N GLU A 432 -0.87 -33.23 25.58
CA GLU A 432 -1.69 -32.88 26.74
C GLU A 432 -1.82 -34.06 27.71
N LEU A 433 -2.04 -33.73 28.98
CA LEU A 433 -2.42 -34.70 30.01
C LEU A 433 -3.93 -34.62 30.23
N GLY A 434 -4.64 -35.72 29.96
CA GLY A 434 -6.08 -35.81 30.16
C GLY A 434 -6.45 -35.86 31.64
N SER A 435 -7.71 -35.54 31.95
CA SER A 435 -8.27 -35.66 33.33
C SER A 435 -8.28 -37.09 33.87
N ASP A 436 -8.10 -38.07 32.99
CA ASP A 436 -7.95 -39.50 33.28
C ASP A 436 -6.50 -39.90 33.62
N GLY A 437 -5.55 -38.95 33.55
CA GLY A 437 -4.12 -39.18 33.77
C GLY A 437 -3.39 -39.80 32.59
N GLN A 438 -4.03 -39.94 31.42
CA GLN A 438 -3.41 -40.45 30.20
C GLN A 438 -2.87 -39.29 29.35
N THR A 439 -1.80 -39.53 28.61
CA THR A 439 -1.23 -38.54 27.69
C THR A 439 -1.82 -38.68 26.30
N TYR A 440 -2.04 -37.55 25.66
CA TYR A 440 -2.58 -37.48 24.31
C TYR A 440 -1.69 -36.60 23.45
N VAL A 441 -1.54 -36.99 22.19
CA VAL A 441 -0.90 -36.19 21.15
C VAL A 441 -1.99 -35.56 20.29
N ARG A 442 -1.81 -34.28 19.99
CA ARG A 442 -2.68 -33.48 19.14
C ARG A 442 -1.93 -33.02 17.91
N PHE A 443 -2.55 -33.22 16.75
CA PHE A 443 -2.03 -32.77 15.47
C PHE A 443 -2.93 -31.69 14.91
N THR A 444 -2.33 -30.55 14.57
CA THR A 444 -3.01 -29.41 13.96
C THR A 444 -2.28 -28.96 12.70
N THR A 445 -3.05 -28.46 11.74
CA THR A 445 -2.52 -27.87 10.52
C THR A 445 -3.50 -26.80 10.02
N GLN A 446 -2.97 -25.77 9.35
CA GLN A 446 -3.78 -24.76 8.67
C GLN A 446 -4.11 -25.18 7.23
N GLU A 447 -3.42 -26.20 6.72
CA GLU A 447 -3.62 -26.72 5.39
C GLU A 447 -4.94 -27.49 5.30
N LYS A 448 -5.55 -27.44 4.12
CA LYS A 448 -6.84 -28.07 3.85
C LYS A 448 -6.63 -29.38 3.10
N ASP A 449 -7.65 -30.23 3.14
CA ASP A 449 -7.67 -31.50 2.40
C ASP A 449 -6.52 -32.45 2.76
N ILE A 450 -6.00 -32.33 3.99
CA ILE A 450 -5.01 -33.24 4.53
C ILE A 450 -5.68 -34.59 4.84
N SER A 451 -4.93 -35.64 4.60
CA SER A 451 -5.28 -37.00 4.97
C SER A 451 -4.17 -37.61 5.81
N TRP A 452 -4.48 -38.63 6.59
CA TRP A 452 -3.54 -39.19 7.55
C TRP A 452 -3.65 -40.72 7.64
N SER A 453 -2.60 -41.38 8.11
CA SER A 453 -2.59 -42.82 8.33
C SER A 453 -1.65 -43.23 9.46
N THR A 454 -1.93 -44.38 10.06
CA THR A 454 -1.07 -45.07 11.05
C THR A 454 -0.48 -46.37 10.52
N ASP A 455 -0.82 -46.80 9.29
CA ASP A 455 -0.23 -47.99 8.68
C ASP A 455 1.25 -47.71 8.36
N LYS A 456 2.14 -48.57 8.85
CA LYS A 456 3.60 -48.46 8.68
C LYS A 456 4.21 -49.55 7.80
N SER A 457 3.37 -50.30 7.05
CA SER A 457 3.83 -51.46 6.30
C SER A 457 4.61 -51.10 5.02
N ASN A 458 4.10 -50.18 4.21
CA ASN A 458 4.74 -49.64 3.01
C ASN A 458 4.07 -48.32 2.62
N LEU A 459 4.83 -47.30 2.21
CA LEU A 459 4.34 -45.94 1.96
C LEU A 459 3.16 -45.88 0.96
N GLN A 460 3.17 -46.66 -0.13
CA GLN A 460 2.03 -46.69 -1.07
C GLN A 460 0.77 -47.23 -0.40
N LYS A 461 0.90 -48.32 0.35
CA LYS A 461 -0.23 -48.89 1.09
C LYS A 461 -0.70 -47.95 2.20
N THR A 462 0.23 -47.26 2.89
CA THR A 462 -0.08 -46.22 3.88
C THR A 462 -0.90 -45.09 3.26
N PHE A 463 -0.53 -44.66 2.05
CA PHE A 463 -1.30 -43.69 1.29
C PHE A 463 -2.67 -44.25 0.89
N ASP A 464 -2.74 -45.46 0.34
CA ASP A 464 -4.01 -46.04 -0.12
C ASP A 464 -5.02 -46.28 1.01
N THR A 465 -4.56 -46.48 2.26
CA THR A 465 -5.39 -46.69 3.45
C THR A 465 -5.65 -45.43 4.27
N ARG A 466 -5.19 -44.26 3.82
CA ARG A 466 -5.32 -42.99 4.55
C ARG A 466 -6.78 -42.57 4.74
N GLU A 467 -7.03 -41.87 5.84
CA GLU A 467 -8.32 -41.27 6.17
C GLU A 467 -8.24 -39.74 6.06
N SER A 468 -9.36 -39.08 5.79
CA SER A 468 -9.38 -37.61 5.73
C SER A 468 -9.25 -37.01 7.13
N MET A 469 -8.41 -35.98 7.27
CA MET A 469 -8.27 -35.20 8.50
C MET A 469 -9.35 -34.11 8.54
N ASN A 470 -10.30 -34.23 9.46
CA ASN A 470 -11.36 -33.23 9.67
C ASN A 470 -11.09 -32.42 10.94
N GLY A 471 -10.33 -31.33 10.79
CA GLY A 471 -9.92 -30.49 11.91
C GLY A 471 -8.77 -31.10 12.72
N GLU A 472 -8.75 -30.85 14.02
CA GLU A 472 -7.72 -31.36 14.91
C GLU A 472 -7.87 -32.87 15.17
N LEU A 473 -6.75 -33.60 15.11
CA LEU A 473 -6.71 -35.01 15.48
C LEU A 473 -6.09 -35.18 16.86
N ARG A 474 -6.62 -36.12 17.63
CA ARG A 474 -6.23 -36.39 19.01
C ARG A 474 -6.13 -37.89 19.23
N PHE A 475 -4.95 -38.36 19.66
CA PHE A 475 -4.69 -39.79 19.92
C PHE A 475 -4.09 -39.99 21.30
N GLU A 476 -4.48 -41.07 21.98
CA GLU A 476 -3.83 -41.51 23.21
C GLU A 476 -2.43 -42.07 22.90
N VAL A 477 -1.41 -41.68 23.68
CA VAL A 477 -0.02 -42.07 23.41
C VAL A 477 0.29 -43.40 24.11
N LYS A 478 0.18 -44.52 23.38
CA LYS A 478 0.43 -45.87 23.92
C LYS A 478 1.79 -46.48 23.56
N ASP A 479 2.31 -46.25 22.35
CA ASP A 479 3.45 -47.05 21.80
C ASP A 479 4.36 -46.28 20.82
N ALA A 480 4.67 -45.01 21.07
CA ALA A 480 5.48 -44.15 20.17
C ALA A 480 5.11 -44.26 18.66
N PRO A 481 3.82 -44.10 18.29
CA PRO A 481 3.37 -44.32 16.92
C PRO A 481 3.95 -43.29 15.94
N LYS A 482 4.17 -43.76 14.70
CA LYS A 482 4.43 -42.90 13.55
C LYS A 482 3.12 -42.58 12.85
N TYR A 483 2.92 -41.31 12.52
CA TYR A 483 1.78 -40.84 11.74
C TYR A 483 2.28 -40.25 10.44
N PHE A 484 1.58 -40.55 9.35
CA PHE A 484 1.86 -40.01 8.04
C PHE A 484 0.73 -39.08 7.64
N PHE A 485 1.05 -37.86 7.24
CA PHE A 485 0.09 -36.87 6.77
C PHE A 485 0.38 -36.58 5.32
N PHE A 486 -0.65 -36.61 4.48
CA PHE A 486 -0.57 -36.47 3.03
C PHE A 486 -1.44 -35.32 2.57
N ASP A 487 -0.90 -34.50 1.67
CA ASP A 487 -1.66 -33.48 0.96
C ASP A 487 -2.40 -34.07 -0.27
N ARG A 488 -2.96 -33.19 -1.10
CA ARG A 488 -3.64 -33.57 -2.35
C ARG A 488 -2.71 -33.97 -3.48
N ALA A 489 -1.45 -33.52 -3.47
CA ALA A 489 -0.43 -33.86 -4.45
C ALA A 489 0.23 -35.21 -4.15
N GLY A 490 0.03 -35.74 -2.94
CA GLY A 490 0.68 -36.95 -2.46
C GLY A 490 2.05 -36.70 -1.81
N ASN A 491 2.40 -35.44 -1.52
CA ASN A 491 3.54 -35.16 -0.64
C ASN A 491 3.15 -35.51 0.79
N TYR A 492 4.13 -35.83 1.63
CA TYR A 492 3.85 -36.33 2.95
C TYR A 492 4.85 -35.89 4.02
N THR A 493 4.33 -35.76 5.23
CA THR A 493 5.10 -35.53 6.46
C THR A 493 4.94 -36.73 7.37
N GLU A 494 6.08 -37.30 7.78
CA GLU A 494 6.14 -38.35 8.79
C GLU A 494 6.40 -37.70 10.15
N VAL A 495 5.48 -37.90 11.08
CA VAL A 495 5.60 -37.42 12.47
C VAL A 495 5.81 -38.61 13.39
N SER A 496 6.97 -38.64 14.05
CA SER A 496 7.27 -39.62 15.10
C SER A 496 6.86 -39.06 16.46
N VAL A 497 5.97 -39.75 17.16
CA VAL A 497 5.50 -39.33 18.48
C VAL A 497 6.38 -39.92 19.56
N VAL A 498 6.92 -39.07 20.43
CA VAL A 498 7.68 -39.45 21.61
C VAL A 498 6.73 -39.46 22.81
N PRO A 499 6.61 -40.57 23.56
CA PRO A 499 5.77 -40.60 24.76
C PRO A 499 6.22 -39.58 25.80
N PRO A 500 5.32 -38.71 26.30
CA PRO A 500 5.68 -37.78 27.35
C PRO A 500 6.06 -38.49 28.66
N LEU A 501 7.03 -37.92 29.37
CA LEU A 501 7.43 -38.33 30.70
C LEU A 501 6.46 -37.71 31.71
N VAL A 502 5.75 -38.52 32.48
CA VAL A 502 4.74 -38.06 33.43
C VAL A 502 5.16 -38.37 34.86
N LEU A 503 5.14 -37.36 35.73
CA LEU A 503 5.50 -37.43 37.14
C LEU A 503 4.43 -36.77 38.00
N ALA A 504 4.25 -37.27 39.21
CA ALA A 504 3.33 -36.67 40.18
C ALA A 504 3.95 -35.48 40.94
N ARG A 505 5.27 -35.45 41.08
CA ARG A 505 6.13 -34.40 41.70
C ARG A 505 7.57 -34.78 41.35
N LEU A 506 8.49 -33.82 41.26
CA LEU A 506 9.92 -34.11 41.10
C LEU A 506 10.67 -33.62 42.33
N THR A 507 11.25 -34.54 43.12
CA THR A 507 11.95 -34.21 44.39
C THR A 507 13.41 -34.68 44.41
N THR A 508 13.94 -35.10 43.27
CA THR A 508 15.32 -35.57 43.11
C THR A 508 15.81 -35.26 41.68
N ASN A 509 17.08 -35.54 41.38
CA ASN A 509 17.65 -35.23 40.07
C ASN A 509 17.01 -36.06 38.95
N MET A 510 16.76 -35.41 37.83
CA MET A 510 16.34 -36.03 36.58
C MET A 510 17.19 -35.43 35.45
N THR A 511 18.08 -36.24 34.91
CA THR A 511 19.07 -35.89 33.90
C THR A 511 19.17 -37.01 32.86
N THR A 512 20.00 -36.83 31.83
CA THR A 512 20.26 -37.86 30.82
C THR A 512 20.93 -39.11 31.42
N GLU A 513 21.63 -38.95 32.55
CA GLU A 513 22.34 -40.03 33.22
C GLU A 513 21.52 -40.71 34.33
N THR A 514 20.71 -39.95 35.07
CA THR A 514 20.06 -40.40 36.30
C THR A 514 18.61 -39.95 36.39
N GLY A 515 17.75 -40.73 37.04
CA GLY A 515 16.33 -40.40 37.15
C GLY A 515 15.68 -40.92 38.43
N PRO A 516 14.48 -40.41 38.79
CA PRO A 516 13.73 -40.85 39.97
C PRO A 516 13.30 -42.34 39.88
N ASN A 517 13.33 -43.05 41.00
CA ASN A 517 12.83 -44.43 41.12
C ASN A 517 11.29 -44.53 41.18
N ASP A 518 10.66 -43.64 41.94
CA ASP A 518 9.24 -43.70 42.28
C ASP A 518 8.55 -42.39 41.84
N TRP A 519 8.70 -42.02 40.57
CA TRP A 519 8.26 -40.74 39.97
C TRP A 519 6.77 -40.42 40.11
N MET A 520 5.94 -41.42 40.42
CA MET A 520 4.50 -41.27 40.68
C MET A 520 4.17 -40.97 42.16
N LYS A 521 5.18 -40.90 43.03
CA LYS A 521 5.01 -40.45 44.42
C LYS A 521 4.97 -38.93 44.48
N ASP A 522 4.03 -38.42 45.25
CA ASP A 522 3.75 -36.99 45.43
C ASP A 522 4.26 -36.42 46.76
N TYR A 523 4.95 -37.21 47.59
CA TYR A 523 5.50 -36.79 48.88
C TYR A 523 7.00 -36.47 48.83
N ASN A 524 7.43 -35.48 49.61
CA ASN A 524 8.77 -34.87 49.59
C ASN A 524 9.94 -35.88 49.61
N ASP A 525 9.95 -36.80 50.57
CA ASP A 525 11.09 -37.74 50.77
C ASP A 525 10.92 -39.08 50.02
N GLY A 526 10.11 -39.09 48.96
CA GLY A 526 9.68 -40.32 48.29
C GLY A 526 10.57 -40.84 47.18
N GLN A 527 11.46 -40.00 46.64
CA GLN A 527 12.20 -40.27 45.42
C GLN A 527 13.72 -40.26 45.66
N HIS A 528 14.41 -41.17 44.97
CA HIS A 528 15.86 -41.21 44.89
C HIS A 528 16.29 -41.30 43.44
N SER A 529 17.31 -40.54 43.06
CA SER A 529 17.88 -40.57 41.72
C SER A 529 19.04 -41.55 41.60
N ALA A 530 19.05 -42.37 40.55
CA ALA A 530 20.16 -43.25 40.21
C ALA A 530 20.17 -43.60 38.72
N ALA A 531 21.33 -44.01 38.21
CA ALA A 531 21.49 -44.41 36.80
C ALA A 531 20.70 -45.66 36.40
N VAL A 532 20.24 -46.46 37.37
CA VAL A 532 19.47 -47.69 37.12
C VAL A 532 17.97 -47.45 36.92
N HIS A 533 17.46 -46.26 37.23
CA HIS A 533 16.03 -45.95 37.08
C HIS A 533 15.71 -45.50 35.66
N SER A 534 14.49 -45.79 35.20
CA SER A 534 14.13 -45.66 33.78
C SER A 534 13.66 -44.27 33.35
N LEU A 535 13.17 -43.43 34.27
CA LEU A 535 12.62 -42.12 33.92
C LEU A 535 13.72 -41.06 33.87
N LYS A 536 14.32 -40.88 32.70
CA LYS A 536 15.42 -39.95 32.44
C LYS A 536 15.06 -39.02 31.28
N THR A 537 15.70 -37.87 31.23
CA THR A 537 15.68 -37.00 30.05
C THR A 537 16.57 -37.58 28.95
N THR A 538 16.52 -36.99 27.77
CA THR A 538 17.31 -37.41 26.61
C THR A 538 18.15 -36.24 26.08
N THR A 539 18.81 -36.42 24.93
CA THR A 539 19.54 -35.35 24.25
C THR A 539 18.77 -34.87 23.01
N GLY A 540 17.47 -35.15 22.93
CA GLY A 540 16.55 -34.61 21.94
C GLY A 540 15.24 -34.25 22.62
N ASP A 541 14.23 -33.87 21.85
CA ASP A 541 12.97 -33.31 22.37
C ASP A 541 12.34 -34.15 23.50
N ASP A 542 12.35 -33.61 24.70
CA ASP A 542 11.72 -34.15 25.88
C ASP A 542 10.39 -33.44 26.17
N TYR A 543 9.33 -34.21 26.38
CA TYR A 543 8.02 -33.71 26.78
C TYR A 543 7.71 -34.16 28.20
N ILE A 544 7.78 -33.25 29.18
CA ILE A 544 7.71 -33.57 30.60
C ILE A 544 6.47 -32.93 31.23
N PHE A 545 5.63 -33.76 31.84
CA PHE A 545 4.50 -33.33 32.66
C PHE A 545 4.78 -33.63 34.13
N VAL A 546 4.91 -32.59 34.94
CA VAL A 546 4.92 -32.67 36.41
C VAL A 546 3.57 -32.16 36.90
N ALA A 547 2.59 -33.05 37.02
CA ALA A 547 1.19 -32.66 37.20
C ALA A 547 0.56 -33.27 38.45
N LYS A 548 -0.43 -32.56 39.02
CA LYS A 548 -1.26 -33.09 40.10
C LYS A 548 -2.29 -34.06 39.53
N LEU A 549 -2.02 -35.35 39.63
CA LEU A 549 -2.93 -36.40 39.15
C LEU A 549 -4.16 -36.58 40.07
N PRO A 550 -5.30 -37.08 39.56
CA PRO A 550 -6.56 -37.16 40.33
C PRO A 550 -6.50 -37.97 41.63
N ASP A 551 -5.61 -38.97 41.70
CA ASP A 551 -5.40 -39.85 42.86
C ASP A 551 -4.39 -39.30 43.87
N LYS A 552 -3.80 -38.13 43.60
CA LYS A 552 -2.76 -37.50 44.42
C LYS A 552 -3.35 -36.45 45.34
N HIS A 553 -3.06 -36.59 46.62
CA HIS A 553 -3.65 -35.76 47.66
C HIS A 553 -2.67 -34.74 48.23
N ASP A 554 -1.36 -34.87 47.95
CA ASP A 554 -0.37 -33.91 48.42
C ASP A 554 -0.63 -32.50 47.85
N GLU A 555 -0.41 -31.49 48.67
CA GLU A 555 -0.66 -30.11 48.29
C GLU A 555 0.33 -29.62 47.21
N TYR A 556 1.53 -30.18 47.19
CA TYR A 556 2.62 -29.85 46.28
C TYR A 556 2.76 -30.84 45.12
N ALA A 557 1.81 -31.78 44.97
CA ALA A 557 1.73 -32.59 43.75
C ALA A 557 1.72 -31.68 42.50
N GLY A 558 2.54 -32.02 41.50
CA GLY A 558 2.77 -31.25 40.29
C GLY A 558 3.90 -30.22 40.38
N PHE A 559 4.63 -30.13 41.50
CA PHE A 559 5.78 -29.23 41.60
C PHE A 559 7.09 -29.92 41.24
N ILE A 560 8.00 -29.11 40.67
CA ILE A 560 9.44 -29.36 40.70
C ILE A 560 9.95 -28.74 42.00
N ASP A 561 10.49 -29.58 42.88
CA ASP A 561 10.61 -29.26 44.29
C ASP A 561 11.97 -29.68 44.89
N GLY A 562 12.75 -28.67 45.28
CA GLY A 562 14.05 -28.84 45.92
C GLY A 562 14.03 -28.99 47.44
N GLY A 563 12.87 -29.00 48.08
CA GLY A 563 12.73 -29.15 49.53
C GLY A 563 12.93 -27.83 50.32
N THR A 564 13.34 -27.97 51.60
CA THR A 564 13.08 -26.95 52.64
C THR A 564 14.31 -26.35 53.31
N SER A 565 15.52 -26.71 52.88
CA SER A 565 16.72 -26.21 53.56
C SER A 565 17.76 -25.78 52.54
N VAL A 566 18.35 -24.62 52.77
CA VAL A 566 19.43 -24.07 51.94
C VAL A 566 20.71 -24.93 51.97
N ASN A 567 20.78 -25.88 52.91
CA ASN A 567 21.83 -26.91 53.00
C ASN A 567 21.37 -28.29 52.46
N ALA A 568 20.14 -28.41 51.95
CA ALA A 568 19.66 -29.59 51.26
C ALA A 568 20.25 -29.61 49.85
N TYR A 569 20.21 -30.77 49.19
CA TYR A 569 20.73 -30.90 47.85
C TYR A 569 19.86 -30.09 46.88
N SER A 570 20.50 -29.28 46.03
CA SER A 570 19.85 -28.75 44.84
C SER A 570 19.35 -29.93 44.00
N ILE A 571 18.07 -29.96 43.66
CA ILE A 571 17.61 -30.88 42.63
C ILE A 571 17.92 -30.29 41.26
N THR A 572 18.25 -31.14 40.31
CA THR A 572 18.49 -30.72 38.93
C THR A 572 17.55 -31.46 37.99
N LEU A 573 16.73 -30.71 37.24
CA LEU A 573 16.08 -31.17 36.02
C LEU A 573 16.91 -30.65 34.84
N ASP A 574 17.50 -31.54 34.06
CA ASP A 574 18.38 -31.19 32.93
C ASP A 574 17.96 -31.99 31.69
N THR A 575 17.38 -31.31 30.69
CA THR A 575 16.97 -31.92 29.42
C THR A 575 18.06 -31.85 28.34
N SER A 576 19.26 -31.36 28.69
CA SER A 576 20.45 -31.31 27.83
C SER A 576 20.32 -30.45 26.57
N THR A 577 19.67 -30.96 25.53
CA THR A 577 19.50 -30.32 24.22
C THR A 577 18.27 -30.90 23.54
N GLY A 578 17.55 -30.13 22.74
CA GLY A 578 16.29 -30.54 22.12
C GLY A 578 15.33 -29.37 22.10
N ASN A 579 14.18 -29.50 21.43
CA ASN A 579 13.07 -28.56 21.68
C ASN A 579 12.21 -29.13 22.79
N ASP A 580 12.57 -28.82 24.03
CA ASP A 580 12.02 -29.44 25.21
C ASP A 580 10.77 -28.70 25.69
N THR A 581 9.80 -29.45 26.20
CA THR A 581 8.57 -28.88 26.78
C THR A 581 8.36 -29.41 28.18
N ILE A 582 8.43 -28.53 29.18
CA ILE A 582 8.17 -28.82 30.58
C ILE A 582 6.87 -28.12 31.00
N ILE A 583 5.88 -28.92 31.38
CA ILE A 583 4.62 -28.45 31.93
C ILE A 583 4.56 -28.88 33.38
N ALA A 584 4.54 -27.92 34.29
CA ALA A 584 4.48 -28.17 35.72
C ALA A 584 3.42 -27.30 36.39
N ARG A 585 2.99 -27.69 37.59
CA ARG A 585 2.13 -26.83 38.40
C ARG A 585 2.89 -25.63 38.93
N GLY A 586 4.18 -25.78 39.25
CA GLY A 586 5.05 -24.70 39.70
C GLY A 586 6.45 -25.19 40.08
N ILE A 587 7.31 -24.27 40.49
CA ILE A 587 8.68 -24.54 40.94
C ILE A 587 8.83 -24.00 42.36
N GLY A 588 9.50 -24.74 43.24
CA GLY A 588 9.80 -24.26 44.59
C GLY A 588 11.02 -24.91 45.22
N GLY A 589 11.45 -24.34 46.35
CA GLY A 589 12.64 -24.80 47.07
C GLY A 589 13.93 -24.62 46.26
N HIS A 590 15.00 -25.30 46.66
CA HIS A 590 16.31 -25.19 45.98
C HIS A 590 16.36 -26.06 44.72
N THR A 591 16.02 -25.46 43.58
CA THR A 591 15.85 -26.17 42.29
C THR A 591 16.70 -25.54 41.19
N ASP A 592 17.33 -26.38 40.36
CA ASP A 592 17.93 -25.97 39.09
C ASP A 592 17.18 -26.67 37.92
N VAL A 593 16.60 -25.90 37.00
CA VAL A 593 16.00 -26.39 35.75
C VAL A 593 16.84 -25.90 34.58
N LYS A 594 17.30 -26.82 33.73
CA LYS A 594 18.16 -26.53 32.58
C LYS A 594 17.62 -27.22 31.34
N THR A 595 17.48 -26.49 30.24
CA THR A 595 16.98 -27.07 28.98
C THR A 595 18.03 -27.13 27.87
N GLY A 596 18.90 -26.12 27.80
CA GLY A 596 20.13 -26.19 27.02
C GLY A 596 19.96 -25.62 25.62
N ALA A 597 20.28 -26.37 24.56
CA ALA A 597 20.14 -25.83 23.20
C ALA A 597 18.89 -26.38 22.50
N GLY A 598 18.08 -25.48 21.94
CA GLY A 598 16.86 -25.70 21.18
C GLY A 598 15.76 -24.73 21.60
N ASN A 599 14.62 -24.73 20.92
CA ASN A 599 13.52 -23.82 21.23
C ASN A 599 12.66 -24.42 22.33
N ASP A 600 12.99 -24.10 23.57
CA ASP A 600 12.46 -24.74 24.76
C ASP A 600 11.23 -24.01 25.31
N LYS A 601 10.37 -24.76 26.00
CA LYS A 601 9.16 -24.23 26.60
C LYS A 601 8.95 -24.73 28.02
N ILE A 602 8.90 -23.80 28.97
CA ILE A 602 8.47 -24.06 30.34
C ILE A 602 7.13 -23.38 30.58
N SER A 603 6.12 -24.13 31.00
CA SER A 603 4.79 -23.61 31.34
C SER A 603 4.42 -24.03 32.76
N LEU A 604 4.29 -23.04 33.64
CA LEU A 604 3.88 -23.21 35.03
C LEU A 604 2.43 -22.78 35.20
N GLU A 605 1.56 -23.70 35.60
CA GLU A 605 0.13 -23.39 35.82
C GLU A 605 -0.07 -22.41 36.99
N GLN A 606 0.78 -22.51 38.02
CA GLN A 606 0.88 -21.58 39.14
C GLN A 606 2.18 -20.77 39.03
N GLY A 607 2.86 -20.53 40.15
CA GLY A 607 4.02 -19.65 40.21
C GLY A 607 5.31 -20.34 40.64
N ILE A 608 6.34 -19.51 40.80
CA ILE A 608 7.58 -19.86 41.48
C ILE A 608 7.48 -19.42 42.94
N ILE A 609 7.93 -20.27 43.86
CA ILE A 609 7.80 -20.07 45.30
C ILE A 609 9.17 -20.14 45.96
N GLY A 610 9.58 -19.08 46.64
CA GLY A 610 10.82 -19.06 47.44
C GLY A 610 10.58 -19.05 48.95
N TYR A 611 9.33 -19.09 49.41
CA TYR A 611 8.98 -19.12 50.83
C TYR A 611 7.88 -20.12 51.13
N GLY A 612 8.05 -20.92 52.18
CA GLY A 612 6.98 -21.74 52.75
C GLY A 612 7.00 -21.83 54.28
N PRO A 613 5.83 -22.04 54.90
CA PRO A 613 5.69 -22.03 56.36
C PRO A 613 6.44 -23.20 57.02
N SER A 614 7.30 -22.88 58.00
CA SER A 614 8.14 -23.84 58.72
C SER A 614 7.38 -24.87 59.58
N ASN A 615 6.09 -24.65 59.82
CA ASN A 615 5.21 -25.49 60.64
C ASN A 615 4.23 -26.37 59.83
N ALA A 616 4.29 -26.33 58.49
CA ALA A 616 3.52 -27.25 57.65
C ALA A 616 4.24 -28.60 57.54
N TYR A 617 3.52 -29.69 57.79
CA TYR A 617 4.05 -31.06 57.93
C TYR A 617 4.60 -31.66 56.61
N TYR A 618 4.70 -30.90 55.50
CA TYR A 618 4.97 -31.42 54.15
C TYR A 618 5.76 -30.50 53.20
N GLY A 619 6.75 -29.73 53.68
CA GLY A 619 7.74 -29.09 52.79
C GLY A 619 7.62 -27.57 52.71
N GLY A 620 8.62 -26.87 53.23
CA GLY A 620 8.67 -25.41 53.33
C GLY A 620 9.13 -24.64 52.08
N MET A 621 9.24 -25.25 50.89
CA MET A 621 9.51 -24.58 49.58
C MET A 621 10.45 -23.36 49.65
N ASP A 622 11.50 -23.46 50.46
CA ASP A 622 12.38 -22.34 50.84
C ASP A 622 13.76 -22.56 50.20
N GLY A 623 14.31 -21.49 49.63
CA GLY A 623 15.61 -21.50 48.95
C GLY A 623 15.58 -20.96 47.51
N PRO A 624 16.72 -20.98 46.82
CA PRO A 624 16.88 -20.33 45.52
C PRO A 624 16.53 -21.22 44.33
N GLN A 625 15.94 -20.64 43.29
CA GLN A 625 15.65 -21.32 42.02
C GLN A 625 16.57 -20.83 40.91
N LEU A 626 17.06 -21.72 40.05
CA LEU A 626 17.71 -21.41 38.78
C LEU A 626 16.89 -21.99 37.63
N ILE A 627 16.59 -21.17 36.64
CA ILE A 627 16.10 -21.59 35.33
C ILE A 627 17.13 -21.12 34.30
N ASP A 628 17.64 -22.04 33.50
CA ASP A 628 18.67 -21.80 32.49
C ASP A 628 18.19 -22.43 31.18
N MET A 629 17.66 -21.61 30.26
CA MET A 629 16.99 -22.11 29.06
C MET A 629 17.98 -22.35 27.91
N GLY A 630 18.96 -21.47 27.74
CA GLY A 630 20.20 -21.76 27.01
C GLY A 630 20.25 -21.09 25.64
N ALA A 631 20.14 -21.81 24.53
CA ALA A 631 20.20 -21.18 23.21
C ALA A 631 19.07 -21.69 22.30
N GLY A 632 18.27 -20.80 21.75
CA GLY A 632 17.07 -21.06 20.96
C GLY A 632 16.02 -20.01 21.25
N ASP A 633 14.94 -19.97 20.47
CA ASP A 633 13.82 -19.05 20.76
C ASP A 633 12.95 -19.64 21.88
N ASP A 634 13.27 -19.31 23.13
CA ASP A 634 12.75 -19.95 24.33
C ASP A 634 11.51 -19.27 24.90
N VAL A 635 10.65 -20.05 25.59
CA VAL A 635 9.41 -19.55 26.18
C VAL A 635 9.22 -20.01 27.63
N LEU A 636 9.20 -19.04 28.56
CA LEU A 636 8.81 -19.24 29.95
C LEU A 636 7.47 -18.57 30.25
N SER A 637 6.46 -19.37 30.59
CA SER A 637 5.13 -18.90 31.01
C SER A 637 4.87 -19.24 32.47
N VAL A 638 4.56 -18.23 33.30
CA VAL A 638 4.36 -18.38 34.75
C VAL A 638 2.96 -17.88 35.15
N GLY A 639 2.10 -18.80 35.58
CA GLY A 639 0.78 -18.52 36.14
C GLY A 639 0.80 -17.84 37.52
N LYS A 640 -0.31 -17.88 38.25
CA LYS A 640 -0.44 -17.26 39.59
C LYS A 640 -0.40 -18.33 40.68
N PHE A 641 0.31 -18.05 41.77
CA PHE A 641 0.40 -18.94 42.93
C PHE A 641 -0.91 -18.98 43.72
N THR A 642 -1.64 -20.10 43.74
CA THR A 642 -2.98 -20.18 44.38
C THR A 642 -3.10 -21.18 45.54
N MET A 643 -1.99 -21.66 46.11
CA MET A 643 -2.01 -22.65 47.22
C MET A 643 -2.41 -22.03 48.58
N TRP A 644 -2.57 -22.86 49.62
CA TRP A 644 -2.87 -22.44 50.99
C TRP A 644 -4.13 -21.59 51.15
N GLY A 645 -5.13 -21.82 50.30
CA GLY A 645 -6.38 -21.05 50.29
C GLY A 645 -6.24 -19.64 49.73
N ASN A 646 -5.09 -19.31 49.11
CA ASN A 646 -4.83 -18.02 48.49
C ASN A 646 -5.28 -17.99 47.01
N GLN A 647 -6.55 -18.33 46.75
CA GLN A 647 -7.07 -18.41 45.38
C GLN A 647 -7.04 -17.04 44.65
N ASP A 648 -7.06 -15.94 45.41
CA ASP A 648 -7.01 -14.57 44.90
C ASP A 648 -5.59 -13.99 44.84
N SER A 649 -4.56 -14.82 45.01
CA SER A 649 -3.17 -14.37 44.96
C SER A 649 -2.87 -13.66 43.64
N VAL A 650 -2.20 -12.52 43.77
CA VAL A 650 -1.76 -11.73 42.62
C VAL A 650 -0.38 -12.13 42.13
N ASN A 651 0.34 -13.03 42.81
CA ASN A 651 1.77 -13.27 42.60
C ASN A 651 2.04 -14.43 41.64
N SER A 652 2.89 -14.21 40.64
CA SER A 652 3.53 -15.26 39.85
C SER A 652 4.84 -15.72 40.46
N PHE A 653 5.55 -14.81 41.12
CA PHE A 653 6.73 -15.12 41.92
C PHE A 653 6.39 -14.74 43.36
N PHE A 654 6.22 -15.73 44.22
CA PHE A 654 5.83 -15.51 45.61
C PHE A 654 7.05 -15.59 46.53
N LYS A 655 7.56 -14.40 46.91
CA LYS A 655 8.71 -14.23 47.82
C LYS A 655 9.91 -15.04 47.36
N THR A 656 10.34 -14.80 46.14
CA THR A 656 11.32 -15.64 45.46
C THR A 656 12.73 -15.11 45.58
N THR A 657 13.67 -16.06 45.44
CA THR A 657 15.08 -15.81 45.17
C THR A 657 15.42 -16.58 43.88
N THR A 658 14.98 -16.06 42.74
CA THR A 658 15.04 -16.78 41.46
C THR A 658 16.04 -16.15 40.51
N LYS A 659 16.90 -16.99 39.91
CA LYS A 659 17.73 -16.65 38.76
C LYS A 659 17.14 -17.25 37.49
N ILE A 660 16.97 -16.43 36.46
CA ILE A 660 16.54 -16.87 35.12
C ILE A 660 17.57 -16.41 34.11
N LEU A 661 18.04 -17.34 33.28
CA LEU A 661 18.89 -17.10 32.13
C LEU A 661 18.14 -17.64 30.91
N MET A 662 17.80 -16.78 29.95
CA MET A 662 17.15 -17.21 28.71
C MET A 662 18.21 -17.56 27.66
N GLY A 663 19.13 -16.64 27.37
CA GLY A 663 20.40 -16.94 26.70
C GLY A 663 20.46 -16.40 25.27
N GLU A 664 20.85 -17.18 24.26
CA GLU A 664 20.88 -16.68 22.86
C GLU A 664 19.60 -17.07 22.11
N GLY A 665 18.85 -16.13 21.55
CA GLY A 665 17.58 -16.40 20.85
C GLY A 665 16.61 -15.23 20.97
N ASN A 666 15.42 -15.30 20.35
CA ASN A 666 14.36 -14.32 20.62
C ASN A 666 13.40 -14.90 21.65
N ASP A 667 13.70 -14.62 22.91
CA ASP A 667 13.11 -15.28 24.05
C ASP A 667 11.87 -14.57 24.55
N THR A 668 10.98 -15.32 25.19
CA THR A 668 9.74 -14.78 25.76
C THR A 668 9.54 -15.24 27.20
N ILE A 669 9.48 -14.29 28.13
CA ILE A 669 9.00 -14.50 29.50
C ILE A 669 7.64 -13.83 29.67
N THR A 670 6.64 -14.58 30.12
CA THR A 670 5.33 -14.02 30.51
C THR A 670 4.95 -14.44 31.91
N THR A 671 4.69 -13.48 32.79
CA THR A 671 4.10 -13.73 34.11
C THR A 671 2.65 -13.25 34.14
N ALA A 672 1.76 -14.05 34.71
CA ALA A 672 0.35 -13.69 34.85
C ALA A 672 0.09 -12.64 35.95
N GLY A 673 1.04 -12.43 36.86
CA GLY A 673 0.91 -11.60 38.04
C GLY A 673 2.22 -11.00 38.54
N THR A 674 2.22 -10.55 39.79
CA THR A 674 3.31 -9.83 40.46
C THR A 674 4.56 -10.69 40.63
N ILE A 675 5.72 -10.07 40.39
CA ILE A 675 7.01 -10.61 40.81
C ILE A 675 7.35 -10.02 42.17
N TRP A 676 7.28 -10.86 43.22
CA TRP A 676 7.54 -10.44 44.59
C TRP A 676 8.85 -11.06 45.08
N ALA A 677 9.93 -10.27 45.07
CA ALA A 677 11.26 -10.69 45.50
C ALA A 677 11.38 -10.82 47.01
N ASP A 678 12.17 -11.80 47.45
CA ASP A 678 12.67 -11.91 48.81
C ASP A 678 14.21 -12.05 48.78
N SER A 679 14.83 -12.07 49.95
CA SER A 679 16.23 -12.51 50.08
C SER A 679 16.40 -13.25 51.39
N ASP A 680 17.13 -14.36 51.36
CA ASP A 680 17.44 -15.10 52.57
C ASP A 680 18.34 -14.27 53.49
N ALA A 681 18.02 -14.23 54.78
CA ALA A 681 18.62 -13.31 55.78
C ALA A 681 20.15 -13.44 55.94
N THR A 682 20.78 -14.44 55.33
CA THR A 682 22.22 -14.71 55.37
C THR A 682 22.87 -14.80 53.99
N GLN A 683 22.14 -14.51 52.91
CA GLN A 683 22.59 -14.73 51.54
C GLN A 683 22.50 -13.44 50.71
N PRO A 684 23.59 -13.03 50.04
CA PRO A 684 23.64 -11.78 49.30
C PRO A 684 23.12 -11.94 47.86
N TYR A 685 21.90 -12.43 47.69
CA TYR A 685 21.29 -12.52 46.36
C TYR A 685 19.76 -12.53 46.45
N SER A 686 19.11 -12.16 45.34
CA SER A 686 17.66 -12.05 45.20
C SER A 686 17.26 -12.36 43.75
N ASN A 687 16.11 -11.87 43.29
CA ASN A 687 15.65 -12.11 41.93
C ASN A 687 16.59 -11.47 40.90
N TYR A 688 16.99 -12.28 39.93
CA TYR A 688 17.84 -11.86 38.82
C TYR A 688 17.37 -12.54 37.52
N ILE A 689 16.96 -11.75 36.54
CA ILE A 689 16.45 -12.25 35.26
C ILE A 689 17.34 -11.64 34.18
N ASN A 690 17.96 -12.48 33.36
CA ASN A 690 18.76 -12.07 32.22
C ASN A 690 18.16 -12.70 30.95
N LEU A 691 17.77 -11.87 29.98
CA LEU A 691 17.20 -12.35 28.72
C LEU A 691 18.30 -12.79 27.74
N GLY A 692 19.42 -12.06 27.69
CA GLY A 692 20.63 -12.56 27.04
C GLY A 692 20.88 -11.86 25.71
N ALA A 693 20.80 -12.55 24.58
CA ALA A 693 21.08 -11.97 23.27
C ALA A 693 20.03 -12.37 22.24
N GLY A 694 19.38 -11.35 21.65
CA GLY A 694 18.38 -11.46 20.60
C GLY A 694 17.31 -10.38 20.79
N ASN A 695 16.15 -10.49 20.16
CA ASN A 695 15.09 -9.52 20.38
C ASN A 695 14.07 -10.09 21.35
N ASP A 696 14.32 -9.91 22.64
CA ASP A 696 13.60 -10.62 23.69
C ASP A 696 12.35 -9.86 24.13
N THR A 697 11.39 -10.59 24.70
CA THR A 697 10.15 -10.03 25.22
C THR A 697 9.88 -10.51 26.63
N MET A 698 9.75 -9.57 27.56
CA MET A 698 9.30 -9.84 28.92
C MET A 698 8.00 -9.08 29.23
N ILE A 699 6.97 -9.82 29.65
CA ILE A 699 5.69 -9.26 30.07
C ILE A 699 5.41 -9.64 31.52
N VAL A 700 5.34 -8.65 32.40
CA VAL A 700 4.92 -8.79 33.79
C VAL A 700 3.47 -8.38 33.93
N GLY A 701 2.58 -9.37 34.11
CA GLY A 701 1.15 -9.16 34.21
C GLY A 701 0.70 -8.38 35.45
N GLY A 702 1.54 -8.32 36.50
CA GLY A 702 1.30 -7.58 37.74
C GLY A 702 2.39 -6.55 38.05
N GLU A 703 2.77 -6.46 39.31
CA GLU A 703 3.74 -5.49 39.83
C GLU A 703 5.16 -6.07 39.94
N LEU A 704 6.16 -5.20 40.09
CA LEU A 704 7.44 -5.56 40.71
C LEU A 704 7.44 -5.05 42.16
N ALA A 705 7.70 -5.94 43.10
CA ALA A 705 7.73 -5.63 44.52
C ALA A 705 8.81 -6.47 45.23
N ASP A 706 9.10 -6.12 46.48
CA ASP A 706 10.00 -6.89 47.35
C ASP A 706 9.52 -6.93 48.82
N THR A 707 10.23 -7.69 49.65
CA THR A 707 9.99 -7.82 51.09
C THR A 707 10.90 -6.93 51.96
N TYR A 708 11.75 -6.07 51.38
CA TYR A 708 12.79 -5.31 52.10
C TYR A 708 12.23 -4.49 53.28
N ARG A 709 11.05 -3.85 53.08
CA ARG A 709 10.40 -3.04 54.12
C ARG A 709 9.45 -3.82 55.03
N SER A 710 9.42 -5.16 54.96
CA SER A 710 8.43 -5.97 55.70
C SER A 710 8.81 -6.24 57.17
N GLY A 711 9.96 -5.76 57.64
CA GLY A 711 10.38 -5.87 59.05
C GLY A 711 10.99 -7.22 59.45
N THR A 712 11.17 -8.12 58.49
CA THR A 712 11.99 -9.32 58.58
C THR A 712 13.47 -8.94 58.35
N ASN A 713 14.45 -9.70 58.84
CA ASN A 713 15.90 -9.41 58.69
C ASN A 713 16.42 -9.56 57.24
N VAL A 714 15.68 -9.06 56.26
CA VAL A 714 15.89 -9.19 54.82
C VAL A 714 16.69 -7.97 54.36
N LYS A 715 17.91 -8.20 53.86
CA LYS A 715 18.85 -7.12 53.50
C LYS A 715 18.91 -6.84 52.00
N HIS A 716 18.65 -7.84 51.16
CA HIS A 716 18.99 -7.80 49.73
C HIS A 716 17.79 -8.03 48.80
N ALA A 717 16.56 -8.10 49.33
CA ALA A 717 15.37 -8.34 48.53
C ALA A 717 15.22 -7.24 47.46
N SER A 718 15.31 -7.66 46.20
CA SER A 718 15.34 -6.78 45.04
C SER A 718 15.05 -7.55 43.76
N ASN A 719 14.65 -6.83 42.71
CA ASN A 719 14.50 -7.38 41.37
C ASN A 719 15.53 -6.74 40.43
N VAL A 720 16.40 -7.55 39.83
CA VAL A 720 17.29 -7.12 38.75
C VAL A 720 16.83 -7.77 37.46
N ILE A 721 16.47 -6.97 36.46
CA ILE A 721 16.08 -7.42 35.12
C ILE A 721 17.10 -6.87 34.14
N ASP A 722 17.88 -7.76 33.54
CA ASP A 722 18.82 -7.46 32.49
C ASP A 722 18.27 -7.94 31.15
N LEU A 723 17.89 -6.99 30.30
CA LEU A 723 17.36 -7.25 28.98
C LEU A 723 18.44 -7.78 28.04
N GLY A 724 19.72 -7.55 28.34
CA GLY A 724 20.80 -8.06 27.50
C GLY A 724 20.94 -7.29 26.19
N LYS A 725 21.31 -7.98 25.12
CA LYS A 725 21.66 -7.43 23.80
C LYS A 725 20.56 -7.67 22.79
N GLY A 726 20.35 -6.68 21.92
CA GLY A 726 19.39 -6.71 20.83
C GLY A 726 18.33 -5.62 21.01
N ASN A 727 17.13 -5.85 20.47
CA ASN A 727 16.03 -4.87 20.51
C ASN A 727 14.91 -5.38 21.41
N ASP A 728 15.12 -5.27 22.72
CA ASP A 728 14.28 -5.96 23.71
C ASP A 728 13.02 -5.19 24.07
N THR A 729 11.98 -5.91 24.49
CA THR A 729 10.72 -5.33 24.95
C THR A 729 10.42 -5.75 26.39
N LEU A 730 10.26 -4.78 27.28
CA LEU A 730 9.79 -5.00 28.66
C LEU A 730 8.47 -4.27 28.88
N THR A 731 7.43 -5.02 29.25
CA THR A 731 6.15 -4.45 29.69
C THR A 731 5.84 -4.87 31.12
N ILE A 732 5.66 -3.90 32.01
CA ILE A 732 5.19 -4.13 33.38
C ILE A 732 3.81 -3.49 33.51
N ASN A 733 2.76 -4.30 33.65
CA ASN A 733 1.39 -3.79 33.67
C ASN A 733 1.04 -3.05 34.97
N GLY A 734 1.64 -3.46 36.09
CA GLY A 734 1.40 -2.90 37.41
C GLY A 734 2.44 -1.87 37.86
N ALA A 735 2.45 -1.60 39.17
CA ALA A 735 3.41 -0.72 39.80
C ALA A 735 4.82 -1.34 39.85
N VAL A 736 5.83 -0.48 39.94
CA VAL A 736 7.21 -0.88 40.29
C VAL A 736 7.53 -0.21 41.62
N SER A 737 7.75 -1.03 42.65
CA SER A 737 7.96 -0.56 44.02
C SER A 737 9.05 -1.38 44.72
N GLY A 738 9.63 -0.81 45.78
CA GLY A 738 10.74 -1.46 46.49
C GLY A 738 12.08 -1.15 45.83
N ASN A 739 12.88 -2.16 45.51
CA ASN A 739 14.21 -2.08 44.93
C ASN A 739 14.22 -2.80 43.59
N ALA A 740 14.38 -2.05 42.50
CA ALA A 740 14.40 -2.59 41.16
C ALA A 740 15.50 -1.94 40.31
N LEU A 741 16.21 -2.74 39.52
CA LEU A 741 17.19 -2.26 38.54
C LEU A 741 16.90 -2.93 37.20
N ILE A 742 16.67 -2.11 36.18
CA ILE A 742 16.50 -2.56 34.80
C ILE A 742 17.75 -2.18 34.01
N LEU A 743 18.32 -3.15 33.28
CA LEU A 743 19.53 -3.01 32.48
C LEU A 743 19.27 -3.40 31.02
N SER A 744 19.95 -2.77 30.06
CA SER A 744 20.04 -3.23 28.64
C SER A 744 21.40 -2.89 28.05
N ASP A 745 21.95 -3.74 27.18
CA ASP A 745 23.26 -3.52 26.52
C ASP A 745 23.10 -2.70 25.22
N ASP A 746 21.97 -2.87 24.56
CA ASP A 746 21.58 -2.21 23.31
C ASP A 746 20.18 -1.57 23.46
N SER A 747 19.48 -1.30 22.35
CA SER A 747 18.18 -0.64 22.35
C SER A 747 17.07 -1.47 23.02
N SER A 748 16.16 -0.79 23.70
CA SER A 748 15.05 -1.43 24.41
C SER A 748 13.80 -0.57 24.37
N THR A 749 12.64 -1.23 24.27
CA THR A 749 11.32 -0.61 24.45
C THR A 749 10.72 -1.05 25.78
N ILE A 750 10.66 -0.12 26.73
CA ILE A 750 10.20 -0.36 28.10
C ILE A 750 8.92 0.43 28.36
N THR A 751 7.87 -0.26 28.82
CA THR A 751 6.60 0.36 29.22
C THR A 751 6.21 -0.05 30.63
N ILE A 752 5.96 0.94 31.50
CA ILE A 752 5.48 0.72 32.86
C ILE A 752 4.07 1.31 33.01
N GLY A 753 3.11 0.45 33.30
CA GLY A 753 1.69 0.76 33.36
C GLY A 753 1.25 1.39 34.68
N GLY A 754 1.89 1.05 35.80
CA GLY A 754 1.53 1.53 37.14
C GLY A 754 2.52 2.54 37.74
N LYS A 755 2.27 2.94 38.99
CA LYS A 755 3.10 3.89 39.73
C LYS A 755 4.53 3.34 39.90
N VAL A 756 5.54 4.17 39.68
CA VAL A 756 6.95 3.87 39.99
C VAL A 756 7.35 4.60 41.27
N SER A 757 7.91 3.86 42.22
CA SER A 757 8.35 4.37 43.52
C SER A 757 9.46 3.50 44.12
N GLY A 758 9.99 3.91 45.27
CA GLY A 758 11.07 3.17 45.94
C GLY A 758 12.45 3.55 45.41
N ASN A 759 13.33 2.56 45.23
CA ASN A 759 14.68 2.65 44.71
C ASN A 759 14.71 1.95 43.33
N THR A 760 13.99 2.52 42.36
CA THR A 760 13.89 1.96 41.00
C THR A 760 14.83 2.73 40.08
N SER A 761 15.69 2.02 39.35
CA SER A 761 16.67 2.62 38.44
C SER A 761 16.72 1.91 37.10
N PHE A 762 17.16 2.65 36.08
CA PHE A 762 17.34 2.19 34.71
C PHE A 762 18.75 2.55 34.25
N LEU A 763 19.51 1.57 33.78
CA LEU A 763 20.82 1.77 33.13
C LEU A 763 20.81 1.05 31.79
N LEU A 764 20.45 1.78 30.75
CA LEU A 764 20.27 1.26 29.40
C LEU A 764 21.53 1.39 28.55
N GLY A 765 21.45 0.78 27.38
CA GLY A 765 22.55 0.47 26.50
C GLY A 765 22.90 1.59 25.53
N ALA A 766 23.64 1.25 24.49
CA ALA A 766 23.75 2.12 23.32
C ALA A 766 22.58 1.87 22.35
N GLN A 767 22.44 2.71 21.33
CA GLN A 767 21.34 2.70 20.35
C GLN A 767 20.03 3.30 20.90
N ASP A 768 18.97 3.32 20.09
CA ASP A 768 17.78 4.11 20.37
C ASP A 768 16.85 3.42 21.38
N ASP A 769 16.88 3.86 22.64
CA ASP A 769 16.00 3.38 23.71
C ASP A 769 14.67 4.14 23.77
N LYS A 770 13.59 3.42 24.12
CA LYS A 770 12.26 4.00 24.34
C LYS A 770 11.68 3.59 25.68
N LEU A 771 11.49 4.57 26.56
CA LEU A 771 10.93 4.36 27.90
C LEU A 771 9.63 5.15 28.08
N THR A 772 8.56 4.47 28.52
CA THR A 772 7.24 5.09 28.74
C THR A 772 6.67 4.75 30.11
N PHE A 773 6.40 5.79 30.91
CA PHE A 773 5.72 5.70 32.20
C PHE A 773 4.28 6.22 32.07
N LYS A 774 3.31 5.33 32.26
CA LYS A 774 1.88 5.64 32.12
C LYS A 774 1.22 6.18 33.39
N ASP A 775 1.89 6.05 34.52
CA ASP A 775 1.43 6.56 35.82
C ASP A 775 2.53 7.38 36.51
N ASN A 776 2.26 7.86 37.72
CA ASN A 776 3.18 8.70 38.48
C ASN A 776 4.52 8.00 38.72
N VAL A 777 5.60 8.75 38.57
CA VAL A 777 6.95 8.39 39.02
C VAL A 777 7.27 9.27 40.21
N ASP A 778 7.35 8.68 41.40
CA ASP A 778 7.49 9.39 42.68
C ASP A 778 8.57 8.71 43.51
N ILE A 779 9.78 9.18 43.32
CA ILE A 779 10.98 8.63 43.94
C ILE A 779 11.49 9.60 44.99
N SER A 780 11.86 9.05 46.14
CA SER A 780 12.31 9.87 47.25
C SER A 780 13.70 10.42 46.96
N PRO A 781 14.01 11.68 47.32
CA PRO A 781 15.38 12.20 47.24
C PRO A 781 16.40 11.43 48.10
N SER A 782 15.95 10.60 49.06
CA SER A 782 16.80 9.71 49.85
C SER A 782 16.87 8.27 49.31
N ALA A 783 16.24 7.97 48.19
CA ALA A 783 16.30 6.66 47.53
C ALA A 783 17.71 6.40 47.00
N SER A 784 18.19 5.15 47.05
CA SER A 784 19.51 4.78 46.54
C SER A 784 19.55 3.34 46.07
N VAL A 785 20.41 3.04 45.09
CA VAL A 785 20.61 1.68 44.54
C VAL A 785 21.41 0.74 45.48
N SER A 786 21.66 1.15 46.72
CA SER A 786 22.51 0.44 47.69
C SER A 786 22.13 -1.03 47.88
N VAL A 787 20.84 -1.35 47.98
CA VAL A 787 20.35 -2.72 48.25
C VAL A 787 20.86 -3.70 47.18
N ILE A 788 20.79 -3.29 45.91
CA ILE A 788 21.18 -4.09 44.75
C ILE A 788 22.70 -4.15 44.61
N VAL A 789 23.38 -2.99 44.71
CA VAL A 789 24.84 -2.91 44.58
C VAL A 789 25.54 -3.68 45.69
N ASP A 790 25.05 -3.59 46.93
CA ASP A 790 25.62 -4.31 48.07
C ASP A 790 25.34 -5.81 47.95
N ALA A 791 24.16 -6.23 47.45
CA ALA A 791 23.88 -7.63 47.15
C ALA A 791 24.88 -8.20 46.13
N TYR A 792 25.10 -7.49 45.01
CA TYR A 792 26.07 -7.89 43.99
C TYR A 792 27.50 -8.02 44.53
N ARG A 793 27.99 -7.01 45.25
CA ARG A 793 29.36 -6.99 45.78
C ARG A 793 29.58 -8.09 46.82
N GLU A 794 28.64 -8.26 47.75
CA GLU A 794 28.72 -9.32 48.76
C GLU A 794 28.60 -10.71 48.10
N ASN A 795 27.82 -10.86 47.03
CA ASN A 795 27.74 -12.11 46.26
C ASN A 795 29.08 -12.51 45.62
N ASN A 796 29.82 -11.53 45.08
CA ASN A 796 31.12 -11.79 44.47
C ASN A 796 32.17 -12.30 45.45
N GLU A 797 32.03 -11.95 46.74
CA GLU A 797 32.87 -12.45 47.83
C GLU A 797 32.27 -13.70 48.52
N TYR A 798 31.03 -14.08 48.18
CA TYR A 798 30.33 -15.18 48.83
C TYR A 798 30.99 -16.55 48.53
N PRO A 799 31.12 -17.44 49.52
CA PRO A 799 31.69 -18.78 49.31
C PRO A 799 30.67 -19.76 48.71
N GLY A 800 31.16 -20.75 47.97
CA GLY A 800 30.36 -21.88 47.48
C GLY A 800 29.74 -21.69 46.11
N ILE A 801 28.75 -22.54 45.78
CA ILE A 801 28.18 -22.68 44.42
C ILE A 801 27.31 -21.50 43.96
N LYS A 802 26.95 -20.60 44.87
CA LYS A 802 26.08 -19.43 44.59
C LYS A 802 26.87 -18.13 44.38
N LYS A 803 28.20 -18.22 44.34
CA LYS A 803 29.09 -17.13 43.94
C LYS A 803 28.88 -16.78 42.46
N GLY A 804 28.81 -15.50 42.12
CA GLY A 804 28.62 -15.04 40.74
C GLY A 804 27.17 -15.14 40.27
N TRP A 805 26.22 -14.90 41.17
CA TRP A 805 24.78 -14.89 40.90
C TRP A 805 24.40 -13.88 39.81
N TYR A 806 25.09 -12.74 39.76
CA TYR A 806 24.86 -11.66 38.78
C TYR A 806 26.00 -11.55 37.76
N LYS A 807 26.72 -12.65 37.47
CA LYS A 807 27.94 -12.61 36.66
C LYS A 807 27.72 -12.06 35.25
N GLU A 808 26.52 -12.24 34.69
CA GLU A 808 26.20 -11.88 33.31
C GLU A 808 26.09 -10.34 33.15
N SER A 809 25.63 -9.62 34.18
CA SER A 809 25.59 -8.14 34.20
C SER A 809 26.78 -7.47 34.88
N ALA A 810 27.85 -8.21 35.21
CA ALA A 810 28.94 -7.72 36.06
C ALA A 810 29.56 -6.40 35.56
N THR A 811 29.76 -6.27 34.24
CA THR A 811 30.36 -5.06 33.64
C THR A 811 29.55 -3.79 33.93
N LYS A 812 28.21 -3.84 33.88
CA LYS A 812 27.36 -2.69 34.22
C LYS A 812 27.29 -2.48 35.72
N LEU A 813 27.10 -3.55 36.50
CA LEU A 813 26.99 -3.45 37.95
C LEU A 813 28.26 -2.89 38.61
N ASP A 814 29.44 -3.15 38.02
CA ASP A 814 30.72 -2.59 38.46
C ASP A 814 30.81 -1.06 38.30
N THR A 815 30.01 -0.45 37.42
CA THR A 815 29.98 1.01 37.23
C THR A 815 29.23 1.73 38.36
N LEU A 816 28.38 1.01 39.09
CA LEU A 816 27.49 1.56 40.09
C LEU A 816 28.16 1.69 41.46
N LYS A 817 27.75 2.71 42.22
CA LYS A 817 28.17 2.94 43.61
C LYS A 817 26.95 2.90 44.52
N SER A 818 27.10 2.29 45.71
CA SER A 818 25.99 2.10 46.65
C SER A 818 25.29 3.39 47.07
N ASN A 819 25.99 4.53 47.05
CA ASN A 819 25.44 5.84 47.43
C ASN A 819 24.85 6.65 46.26
N MET A 820 24.75 6.06 45.06
CA MET A 820 24.05 6.71 43.95
C MET A 820 22.55 6.79 44.27
N HIS A 821 21.99 7.96 44.03
CA HIS A 821 20.53 8.18 44.05
C HIS A 821 19.87 7.38 42.91
N SER A 822 18.54 7.25 42.91
CA SER A 822 17.84 6.54 41.82
C SER A 822 17.91 7.36 40.52
N PHE A 823 17.90 6.70 39.37
CA PHE A 823 18.24 7.37 38.13
C PHE A 823 17.66 6.64 36.91
N ILE A 824 17.53 7.37 35.82
CA ILE A 824 17.26 6.89 34.48
C ILE A 824 18.44 7.31 33.61
N ASP A 825 19.31 6.38 33.25
CA ASP A 825 20.39 6.59 32.28
C ASP A 825 20.05 5.79 31.01
N LEU A 826 19.75 6.50 29.92
CA LEU A 826 19.36 5.90 28.64
C LEU A 826 20.57 5.55 27.76
N GLY A 827 21.80 5.83 28.20
CA GLY A 827 23.01 5.55 27.41
C GLY A 827 23.09 6.39 26.13
N ASN A 828 23.83 5.99 25.10
CA ASN A 828 24.01 6.80 23.88
C ASN A 828 23.08 6.30 22.77
N GLY A 829 22.39 7.19 22.04
CA GLY A 829 21.43 6.86 20.98
C GLY A 829 20.45 8.00 20.78
N ASN A 830 19.50 7.88 19.84
CA ASN A 830 18.38 8.84 19.76
C ASN A 830 17.26 8.35 20.69
N ASN A 831 17.41 8.63 21.98
CA ASN A 831 16.58 8.05 23.01
C ASN A 831 15.27 8.82 23.17
N THR A 832 14.21 8.13 23.58
CA THR A 832 12.92 8.73 23.91
C THR A 832 12.44 8.29 25.28
N VAL A 833 12.19 9.25 26.17
CA VAL A 833 11.49 8.99 27.44
C VAL A 833 10.20 9.81 27.53
N THR A 834 9.12 9.18 27.95
CA THR A 834 7.81 9.84 28.09
C THR A 834 7.19 9.53 29.44
N PHE A 835 6.79 10.58 30.15
CA PHE A 835 6.05 10.52 31.40
C PHE A 835 4.64 11.07 31.16
N GLU A 836 3.64 10.20 31.19
CA GLU A 836 2.24 10.57 30.94
C GLU A 836 1.58 11.27 32.14
N LYS A 837 2.16 11.11 33.34
CA LYS A 837 1.70 11.74 34.59
C LYS A 837 2.83 12.41 35.37
N GLU A 838 2.64 12.60 36.68
CA GLU A 838 3.55 13.35 37.53
C GLU A 838 4.92 12.64 37.65
N LEU A 839 5.99 13.41 37.45
CA LEU A 839 7.36 13.01 37.74
C LEU A 839 7.87 13.80 38.94
N ARG A 840 8.43 13.06 39.90
CA ARG A 840 9.09 13.62 41.05
C ARG A 840 10.36 12.86 41.44
N GLY A 841 11.44 13.61 41.63
CA GLY A 841 12.59 13.15 42.42
C GLY A 841 13.52 12.20 41.70
N GLU A 842 13.79 12.41 40.41
CA GLU A 842 14.62 11.55 39.57
C GLU A 842 15.75 12.32 38.86
N ASP A 843 16.88 11.65 38.67
CA ASP A 843 17.98 12.09 37.81
C ASP A 843 17.87 11.37 36.45
N ILE A 844 17.68 12.13 35.37
CA ILE A 844 17.53 11.62 34.01
C ILE A 844 18.76 12.03 33.18
N LYS A 845 19.36 11.05 32.51
CA LYS A 845 20.46 11.24 31.56
C LYS A 845 20.13 10.53 30.25
N SER A 846 20.09 11.27 29.14
CA SER A 846 19.76 10.68 27.83
C SER A 846 20.96 10.38 26.93
N GLY A 847 22.12 11.00 27.16
CA GLY A 847 23.42 10.63 26.56
C GLY A 847 23.70 11.26 25.19
N ASP A 848 24.67 10.75 24.44
CA ASP A 848 24.96 11.32 23.11
C ASP A 848 23.94 10.81 22.07
N GLY A 849 23.36 11.71 21.27
CA GLY A 849 22.39 11.44 20.19
C GLY A 849 21.28 12.50 20.16
N ASN A 850 20.30 12.40 19.27
CA ASN A 850 19.20 13.37 19.24
C ASN A 850 18.04 12.86 20.12
N ASP A 851 18.01 13.30 21.36
CA ASP A 851 17.12 12.75 22.37
C ASP A 851 15.78 13.49 22.46
N THR A 852 14.75 12.80 22.94
CA THR A 852 13.41 13.36 23.19
C THR A 852 12.90 13.00 24.58
N ILE A 853 12.68 14.02 25.42
CA ILE A 853 12.17 13.88 26.78
C ILE A 853 10.82 14.59 26.89
N ASN A 854 9.76 13.82 27.15
CA ASN A 854 8.40 14.33 27.21
C ASN A 854 7.81 14.21 28.62
N MET A 855 7.50 15.36 29.24
CA MET A 855 6.81 15.49 30.52
C MET A 855 5.40 16.00 30.29
N LEU A 856 4.42 15.09 30.15
CA LEU A 856 3.05 15.45 29.75
C LEU A 856 2.17 15.94 30.91
N TYR A 857 2.73 16.06 32.11
CA TYR A 857 2.04 16.56 33.30
C TYR A 857 2.98 17.43 34.16
N THR A 858 2.94 17.28 35.49
CA THR A 858 3.79 18.04 36.42
C THR A 858 5.15 17.38 36.62
N MET A 859 6.22 18.17 36.51
CA MET A 859 7.58 17.78 36.89
C MET A 859 8.01 18.54 38.16
N SER A 860 8.65 17.84 39.12
CA SER A 860 9.17 18.39 40.38
C SER A 860 10.45 17.69 40.85
N GLU A 861 11.37 18.40 41.51
CA GLU A 861 12.56 17.77 42.13
C GLU A 861 13.41 16.92 41.14
N THR A 862 13.51 17.31 39.86
CA THR A 862 14.11 16.51 38.78
C THR A 862 15.36 17.17 38.22
N ASN A 863 16.39 16.38 37.93
CA ASN A 863 17.53 16.81 37.12
C ASN A 863 17.52 16.09 35.78
N ILE A 864 17.78 16.81 34.69
CA ILE A 864 17.85 16.29 33.33
C ILE A 864 19.18 16.71 32.70
N SER A 865 19.89 15.78 32.09
CA SER A 865 21.06 16.04 31.26
C SER A 865 20.87 15.33 29.92
N THR A 866 20.83 16.06 28.80
CA THR A 866 20.61 15.41 27.52
C THR A 866 21.90 14.93 26.89
N GLY A 867 22.96 15.72 26.79
CA GLY A 867 24.27 15.24 26.33
C GLY A 867 24.72 15.98 25.09
N ALA A 868 25.18 15.27 24.06
CA ALA A 868 25.55 15.90 22.79
C ALA A 868 24.59 15.49 21.67
N GLY A 869 24.07 16.43 20.89
CA GLY A 869 23.05 16.10 19.89
C GLY A 869 22.21 17.27 19.40
N LYS A 870 20.93 17.00 19.13
CA LYS A 870 19.89 18.00 18.87
C LYS A 870 18.69 17.56 19.67
N ASP A 871 18.70 17.92 20.93
CA ASP A 871 17.82 17.35 21.93
C ASP A 871 16.53 18.16 22.05
N THR A 872 15.46 17.46 22.39
CA THR A 872 14.15 18.07 22.62
C THR A 872 13.62 17.71 24.00
N VAL A 873 13.36 18.72 24.81
CA VAL A 873 12.72 18.56 26.12
C VAL A 873 11.38 19.29 26.15
N SER A 874 10.29 18.59 26.46
CA SER A 874 8.95 19.16 26.55
C SER A 874 8.39 19.03 27.96
N VAL A 875 7.96 20.14 28.56
CA VAL A 875 7.43 20.21 29.93
C VAL A 875 6.06 20.86 29.97
N GLU A 876 5.02 20.08 30.27
CA GLU A 876 3.65 20.59 30.39
C GLU A 876 3.50 21.52 31.62
N ARG A 877 3.91 21.07 32.82
CA ARG A 877 3.82 21.89 34.05
C ARG A 877 5.11 21.84 34.87
N TRP A 878 5.80 22.98 34.92
CA TRP A 878 7.01 23.15 35.71
C TRP A 878 6.69 23.55 37.15
N ASN A 879 6.93 22.67 38.14
CA ASN A 879 6.69 23.01 39.54
C ASN A 879 7.82 23.87 40.13
N THR A 880 7.68 25.19 40.00
CA THR A 880 8.65 26.18 40.54
C THR A 880 8.82 26.15 42.05
N ALA A 881 7.93 25.48 42.81
CA ALA A 881 8.08 25.25 44.24
C ALA A 881 9.01 24.05 44.56
N SER A 882 9.88 23.65 43.63
CA SER A 882 10.85 22.57 43.79
C SER A 882 12.13 22.88 43.01
N ASN A 883 13.20 22.13 43.26
CA ASN A 883 14.44 22.27 42.50
C ASN A 883 14.35 21.47 41.20
N ILE A 884 14.48 22.14 40.06
CA ILE A 884 14.53 21.51 38.74
C ILE A 884 15.73 22.07 37.98
N ASN A 885 16.55 21.19 37.43
CA ASN A 885 17.72 21.55 36.63
C ASN A 885 17.69 20.79 35.31
N ILE A 886 17.79 21.50 34.20
CA ILE A 886 17.90 20.90 32.86
C ILE A 886 19.19 21.42 32.23
N GLN A 887 20.04 20.49 31.79
CA GLN A 887 21.26 20.73 31.02
C GLN A 887 21.06 20.07 29.66
N LEU A 888 20.97 20.86 28.59
CA LEU A 888 20.76 20.30 27.26
C LEU A 888 22.10 19.76 26.72
N GLY A 889 23.14 20.59 26.65
CA GLY A 889 24.52 20.14 26.49
C GLY A 889 25.15 20.67 25.21
N ASP A 890 25.78 19.81 24.41
CA ASP A 890 26.44 20.23 23.17
C ASP A 890 25.51 19.97 21.98
N GLY A 891 24.93 21.00 21.37
CA GLY A 891 23.94 20.75 20.33
C GLY A 891 23.10 21.96 19.96
N ASP A 892 22.31 21.84 18.88
CA ASP A 892 21.25 22.82 18.64
C ASP A 892 19.98 22.30 19.33
N ASP A 893 19.82 22.61 20.62
CA ASP A 893 18.79 21.98 21.44
C ASP A 893 17.53 22.83 21.57
N THR A 894 16.43 22.19 21.90
CA THR A 894 15.14 22.84 22.07
C THR A 894 14.44 22.40 23.34
N ILE A 895 14.00 23.37 24.13
CA ILE A 895 13.11 23.13 25.27
C ILE A 895 11.80 23.89 25.09
N THR A 896 10.69 23.22 25.39
CA THR A 896 9.36 23.83 25.43
C THR A 896 8.75 23.67 26.81
N VAL A 897 8.28 24.76 27.42
CA VAL A 897 7.61 24.74 28.72
C VAL A 897 6.21 25.35 28.56
N ASP A 898 5.15 24.59 28.82
CA ASP A 898 3.78 25.06 28.60
C ASP A 898 3.25 25.95 29.73
N SER A 899 3.46 25.53 30.98
CA SER A 899 2.95 26.24 32.16
C SER A 899 3.81 26.12 33.42
N MET A 900 3.63 27.06 34.35
CA MET A 900 4.14 26.96 35.71
C MET A 900 3.10 26.28 36.63
N GLY A 901 3.54 25.31 37.44
CA GLY A 901 2.73 24.61 38.43
C GLY A 901 2.28 25.49 39.61
N ILE A 902 1.26 25.03 40.33
CA ILE A 902 0.66 25.74 41.48
C ILE A 902 1.66 25.73 42.65
N GLN A 903 2.05 26.91 43.14
CA GLN A 903 2.75 27.05 44.42
C GLN A 903 1.80 26.71 45.57
N THR A 904 1.63 25.43 45.91
CA THR A 904 0.88 25.04 47.12
C THR A 904 1.82 25.00 48.31
N GLY A 905 1.91 26.10 49.06
CA GLY A 905 2.60 26.15 50.34
C GLY A 905 2.99 27.55 50.79
N ASP A 906 2.68 27.89 52.04
CA ASP A 906 3.18 29.09 52.71
C ASP A 906 4.68 28.89 53.01
N LEU A 907 5.59 29.55 52.27
CA LEU A 907 6.91 30.09 52.69
C LEU A 907 7.85 30.31 51.48
N PRO A 908 8.74 31.32 51.53
CA PRO A 908 9.79 31.53 50.52
C PRO A 908 10.91 30.52 50.71
N GLN A 909 10.77 29.32 50.14
CA GLN A 909 11.90 28.42 49.96
C GLN A 909 12.67 28.84 48.69
N LYS A 910 14.00 28.90 48.81
CA LYS A 910 14.89 29.26 47.70
C LYS A 910 15.08 28.04 46.80
N PHE A 911 14.26 27.91 45.77
CA PHE A 911 14.37 26.84 44.78
C PHE A 911 15.34 27.20 43.66
N THR A 912 15.99 26.20 43.07
CA THR A 912 16.74 26.31 41.81
C THR A 912 15.89 25.82 40.68
N ASN A 913 15.47 26.71 39.78
CA ASN A 913 14.83 26.36 38.52
C ASN A 913 15.73 26.87 37.41
N VAL A 914 16.43 25.97 36.75
CA VAL A 914 17.49 26.31 35.80
C VAL A 914 17.33 25.51 34.51
N VAL A 915 17.52 26.20 33.40
CA VAL A 915 17.76 25.60 32.08
C VAL A 915 19.11 26.14 31.60
N ASP A 916 20.02 25.25 31.25
CA ASP A 916 21.31 25.54 30.63
C ASP A 916 21.32 24.90 29.25
N GLY A 917 21.38 25.70 28.18
CA GLY A 917 21.44 25.20 26.80
C GLY A 917 22.77 24.52 26.50
N GLY A 918 23.87 25.18 26.86
CA GLY A 918 25.22 24.64 26.76
C GLY A 918 25.97 25.26 25.58
N ASN A 919 26.49 24.45 24.66
CA ASN A 919 27.23 24.94 23.51
C ASN A 919 26.41 24.78 22.22
N HIS A 920 26.54 25.76 21.33
CA HIS A 920 25.87 25.92 20.03
C HIS A 920 24.61 26.79 20.13
N TYR A 921 23.50 26.43 19.46
CA TYR A 921 22.37 27.32 19.29
C TYR A 921 21.11 26.74 19.94
N ASP A 922 20.76 27.26 21.10
CA ASP A 922 19.70 26.70 21.92
C ASP A 922 18.44 27.57 21.95
N VAL A 923 17.29 26.90 21.92
CA VAL A 923 15.97 27.53 21.82
C VAL A 923 15.09 27.19 23.02
N PHE A 924 14.57 28.22 23.69
CA PHE A 924 13.51 28.09 24.68
C PHE A 924 12.17 28.57 24.11
N ASN A 925 11.15 27.71 24.16
CA ASN A 925 9.78 28.03 23.74
C ASN A 925 8.84 28.10 24.95
N ALA A 926 8.17 29.25 25.13
CA ALA A 926 7.03 29.35 26.02
C ALA A 926 5.77 28.80 25.32
N GLY A 927 5.08 27.84 25.94
CA GLY A 927 3.87 27.22 25.38
C GLY A 927 2.62 28.08 25.56
N SER A 928 1.56 27.56 26.18
CA SER A 928 0.24 28.19 26.17
C SER A 928 -0.02 29.17 27.32
N ALA A 929 0.65 29.01 28.47
CA ALA A 929 0.44 29.81 29.68
C ALA A 929 1.53 30.86 29.92
N GLY A 930 1.24 31.88 30.72
CA GLY A 930 2.23 32.90 31.04
C GLY A 930 3.34 32.36 31.95
N LEU A 931 4.60 32.49 31.50
CA LEU A 931 5.79 32.11 32.26
C LEU A 931 6.51 33.33 32.81
N ASN A 932 7.18 33.17 33.95
CA ASN A 932 8.14 34.15 34.46
C ASN A 932 9.56 33.60 34.26
N LEU A 933 10.31 34.26 33.38
CA LEU A 933 11.64 33.85 32.94
C LEU A 933 12.66 34.93 33.28
N ASN A 934 13.91 34.54 33.49
CA ASN A 934 15.04 35.46 33.52
C ASN A 934 16.27 34.92 32.80
N VAL A 935 17.10 35.85 32.35
CA VAL A 935 18.46 35.61 31.85
C VAL A 935 19.45 36.49 32.61
N TYR A 936 20.70 36.05 32.73
CA TYR A 936 21.76 36.76 33.45
C TYR A 936 21.41 37.10 34.92
N ALA A 937 20.90 36.13 35.67
CA ALA A 937 20.65 36.25 37.11
C ALA A 937 21.92 35.95 37.93
N SER A 938 22.27 36.79 38.91
CA SER A 938 23.35 36.48 39.89
C SER A 938 22.89 35.57 41.04
N GLN A 939 21.58 35.52 41.29
CA GLN A 939 20.97 34.85 42.44
C GLN A 939 19.73 34.08 42.01
N LYS A 940 19.42 33.01 42.75
CA LYS A 940 18.24 32.17 42.58
C LYS A 940 16.98 32.99 42.89
N VAL A 941 16.13 33.21 41.90
CA VAL A 941 14.84 33.93 42.00
C VAL A 941 13.67 32.97 41.79
N ASN A 942 12.45 33.38 42.13
CA ASN A 942 11.24 32.54 42.03
C ASN A 942 10.68 32.49 40.58
N GLU A 943 11.56 32.18 39.63
CA GLU A 943 11.36 32.20 38.18
C GLU A 943 12.23 31.11 37.54
N ILE A 944 12.02 30.79 36.25
CA ILE A 944 12.92 29.89 35.51
C ILE A 944 14.11 30.70 34.98
N SER A 945 15.32 30.35 35.42
CA SER A 945 16.55 30.99 34.97
C SER A 945 17.13 30.27 33.76
N LEU A 946 17.39 31.03 32.69
CA LEU A 946 17.95 30.54 31.43
C LEU A 946 19.43 30.95 31.33
N PHE A 947 20.29 29.98 31.06
CA PHE A 947 21.73 30.14 30.82
C PHE A 947 22.08 29.53 29.47
N ASN A 948 22.99 30.19 28.73
CA ASN A 948 23.44 29.71 27.41
C ASN A 948 22.25 29.31 26.51
N ILE A 949 21.24 30.19 26.44
CA ILE A 949 20.11 30.05 25.53
C ILE A 949 20.21 31.23 24.57
N GLU A 950 20.33 30.96 23.27
CA GLU A 950 20.49 31.97 22.23
C GLU A 950 19.15 32.55 21.79
N GLU A 951 18.06 31.79 21.87
CA GLU A 951 16.73 32.22 21.43
C GLU A 951 15.62 31.91 22.44
N VAL A 952 14.77 32.91 22.72
CA VAL A 952 13.57 32.74 23.54
C VAL A 952 12.33 33.17 22.76
N ASN A 953 11.42 32.22 22.55
CA ASN A 953 10.13 32.43 21.89
C ASN A 953 9.01 32.60 22.94
N LEU A 954 8.46 33.80 23.04
CA LEU A 954 7.38 34.15 23.96
C LEU A 954 5.99 33.97 23.30
N ASN A 955 4.93 33.96 24.12
CA ASN A 955 3.60 33.48 23.74
C ASN A 955 2.46 34.52 23.90
N GLY A 956 2.78 35.80 24.11
CA GLY A 956 1.83 36.86 24.41
C GLY A 956 1.40 36.97 25.88
N LYS A 957 1.85 36.07 26.76
CA LYS A 957 1.45 36.03 28.17
C LYS A 957 2.65 36.00 29.13
N SER A 958 3.85 35.85 28.60
CA SER A 958 5.05 35.60 29.40
C SER A 958 5.81 36.89 29.70
N THR A 959 6.57 36.87 30.80
CA THR A 959 7.47 37.95 31.18
C THR A 959 8.90 37.43 31.17
N LEU A 960 9.78 38.12 30.43
CA LEU A 960 11.22 37.86 30.44
C LEU A 960 11.94 39.04 31.10
N THR A 961 12.72 38.76 32.14
CA THR A 961 13.59 39.73 32.81
C THR A 961 15.03 39.51 32.38
N VAL A 962 15.64 40.51 31.74
CA VAL A 962 17.02 40.47 31.25
C VAL A 962 17.93 41.23 32.21
N GLY A 963 18.71 40.47 32.98
CA GLY A 963 19.44 40.94 34.15
C GLY A 963 18.55 40.99 35.39
N THR A 964 18.98 40.31 36.44
CA THR A 964 18.32 40.38 37.75
C THR A 964 19.32 40.14 38.88
N SER A 965 19.06 40.78 40.01
CA SER A 965 19.86 40.67 41.25
C SER A 965 21.33 41.10 41.11
N GLY A 966 21.68 41.89 40.10
CA GLY A 966 23.05 42.31 39.81
C GLY A 966 23.86 41.30 39.02
N GLY A 967 23.24 40.33 38.33
CA GLY A 967 23.92 39.35 37.47
C GLY A 967 24.72 39.99 36.36
N LEU A 968 24.18 41.05 35.75
CA LEU A 968 24.90 41.83 34.76
C LEU A 968 26.00 42.73 35.36
N GLY A 969 26.05 42.88 36.69
CA GLY A 969 27.08 43.62 37.41
C GLY A 969 28.44 42.90 37.45
N ALA A 970 28.48 41.59 37.15
CA ALA A 970 29.72 40.82 37.04
C ALA A 970 30.54 41.17 35.78
N ILE A 971 29.88 41.79 34.78
CA ILE A 971 30.51 42.22 33.54
C ILE A 971 31.21 43.56 33.79
N THR A 972 32.51 43.60 33.56
CA THR A 972 33.41 44.74 33.74
C THR A 972 34.14 45.04 32.44
N VAL A 973 34.71 46.23 32.30
CA VAL A 973 35.54 46.57 31.13
C VAL A 973 36.70 45.57 30.93
N SER A 974 37.24 45.03 32.03
CA SER A 974 38.36 44.09 32.00
C SER A 974 38.01 42.65 31.61
N ASN A 975 36.77 42.21 31.79
CA ASN A 975 36.34 40.84 31.50
C ASN A 975 35.22 40.75 30.45
N LYS A 976 34.80 41.87 29.85
CA LYS A 976 33.70 41.94 28.88
C LYS A 976 33.82 40.95 27.72
N ASP A 977 35.04 40.64 27.28
CA ASP A 977 35.29 39.74 26.16
C ASP A 977 34.96 38.27 26.51
N GLN A 978 34.70 37.95 27.79
CA GLN A 978 34.24 36.64 28.26
C GLN A 978 32.71 36.45 28.16
N TYR A 979 31.96 37.52 27.90
CA TYR A 979 30.49 37.51 27.94
C TYR A 979 29.86 37.87 26.58
N GLY A 980 30.66 38.02 25.52
CA GLY A 980 30.15 38.36 24.19
C GLY A 980 29.24 37.27 23.63
N GLY A 981 28.10 37.65 23.05
CA GLY A 981 27.09 36.72 22.55
C GLY A 981 25.92 37.44 21.89
N LEU A 982 25.18 36.72 21.05
CA LEU A 982 23.94 37.19 20.42
C LEU A 982 22.77 36.46 21.09
N PHE A 983 21.75 37.21 21.47
CA PHE A 983 20.56 36.70 22.13
C PHE A 983 19.31 37.23 21.44
N PHE A 984 18.36 36.37 21.11
CA PHE A 984 17.15 36.68 20.35
C PHE A 984 15.91 36.48 21.21
N VAL A 985 14.98 37.42 21.16
CA VAL A 985 13.70 37.33 21.86
C VAL A 985 12.57 37.64 20.89
N ASN A 986 11.77 36.62 20.59
CA ASN A 986 10.62 36.70 19.69
C ASN A 986 9.32 36.73 20.50
N GLY A 987 8.29 37.40 20.01
CA GLY A 987 7.02 37.47 20.73
C GLY A 987 6.02 38.44 20.10
N THR A 988 5.04 38.85 20.89
CA THR A 988 3.93 39.71 20.43
C THR A 988 3.81 40.98 21.25
N ASN A 989 2.92 41.87 20.85
CA ASN A 989 2.64 43.12 21.57
C ASN A 989 2.05 42.92 22.98
N ASN A 990 1.68 41.69 23.35
CA ASN A 990 1.17 41.39 24.67
C ASN A 990 2.25 40.96 25.67
N ASP A 991 3.38 40.45 25.18
CA ASP A 991 4.53 40.04 26.00
C ASP A 991 5.19 41.22 26.69
N THR A 992 5.85 40.96 27.83
CA THR A 992 6.56 41.97 28.61
C THR A 992 8.03 41.59 28.74
N VAL A 993 8.92 42.48 28.32
CA VAL A 993 10.37 42.34 28.52
C VAL A 993 10.85 43.44 29.45
N LYS A 994 11.56 43.05 30.51
CA LYS A 994 12.12 43.96 31.52
C LYS A 994 13.64 43.95 31.44
N PHE A 995 14.27 45.12 31.45
CA PHE A 995 15.72 45.25 31.54
C PHE A 995 16.13 45.63 32.96
N GLU A 996 17.21 45.05 33.45
CA GLU A 996 17.80 45.54 34.69
C GLU A 996 18.35 46.96 34.52
N LEU A 997 18.10 47.80 35.52
CA LEU A 997 18.78 49.08 35.74
C LEU A 997 19.72 48.95 36.96
N PRO A 998 21.00 48.60 36.77
CA PRO A 998 21.93 48.52 37.89
C PRO A 998 22.21 49.90 38.49
N ASP A 999 22.37 49.96 39.82
CA ASP A 999 22.62 51.20 40.55
C ASP A 999 23.83 51.97 39.98
N ASN A 1000 23.59 53.24 39.58
CA ASN A 1000 24.55 54.29 39.19
C ASN A 1000 24.86 54.53 37.69
N ASN A 1001 24.00 54.18 36.73
CA ASN A 1001 24.18 54.47 35.28
C ASN A 1001 25.48 53.93 34.64
N ARG A 1002 26.29 53.17 35.38
CA ARG A 1002 27.55 52.59 34.87
C ARG A 1002 27.32 51.35 34.02
N HIS A 1003 26.18 50.68 34.20
CA HIS A 1003 25.79 49.48 33.48
C HIS A 1003 24.43 49.76 32.87
N GLN A 1004 24.28 49.61 31.55
CA GLN A 1004 23.04 49.98 30.89
C GLN A 1004 22.84 49.23 29.57
N TRP A 1005 21.60 48.83 29.30
CA TRP A 1005 21.15 48.45 27.97
C TRP A 1005 20.89 49.71 27.13
N THR A 1006 21.44 49.76 25.92
CA THR A 1006 21.25 50.87 24.99
C THR A 1006 20.71 50.38 23.67
N LEU A 1007 19.66 51.02 23.15
CA LEU A 1007 19.15 50.75 21.80
C LEU A 1007 20.19 51.23 20.77
N SER A 1008 20.79 50.30 20.04
CA SER A 1008 21.88 50.56 19.10
C SER A 1008 21.39 50.67 17.66
N ARG A 1009 20.49 49.77 17.23
CA ARG A 1009 19.87 49.78 15.90
C ARG A 1009 18.39 49.48 16.01
N LYS A 1010 17.57 50.14 15.19
CA LYS A 1010 16.11 50.02 15.21
C LYS A 1010 15.62 49.38 13.92
N SER A 1011 14.65 48.47 14.04
CA SER A 1011 13.94 47.86 12.91
C SER A 1011 14.87 47.27 11.85
N ILE A 1012 15.76 46.38 12.27
CA ILE A 1012 16.70 45.68 11.40
C ILE A 1012 16.26 44.25 11.12
N THR A 1013 16.69 43.70 9.99
CA THR A 1013 16.66 42.27 9.72
C THR A 1013 17.98 41.63 10.13
N VAL A 1014 17.94 40.39 10.60
CA VAL A 1014 19.13 39.62 10.97
C VAL A 1014 19.15 38.34 10.13
N ASP A 1015 20.31 38.01 9.57
CA ASP A 1015 20.49 36.79 8.78
C ASP A 1015 20.31 35.56 9.67
N GLY A 1016 19.50 34.60 9.22
CA GLY A 1016 19.09 33.44 10.03
C GLY A 1016 17.68 33.55 10.62
N HIS A 1017 17.13 34.76 10.74
CA HIS A 1017 15.81 35.04 11.34
C HIS A 1017 14.87 35.72 10.34
N SER A 1018 14.69 35.11 9.16
CA SER A 1018 13.89 35.69 8.08
C SER A 1018 12.41 35.80 8.47
N GLY A 1019 11.85 37.00 8.33
CA GLY A 1019 10.43 37.27 8.61
C GLY A 1019 10.17 38.01 9.92
N ILE A 1020 11.18 38.13 10.79
CA ILE A 1020 11.10 38.93 12.02
C ILE A 1020 11.97 40.18 11.88
N THR A 1021 11.48 41.30 12.41
CA THR A 1021 12.23 42.57 12.46
C THR A 1021 12.61 42.86 13.91
N TYR A 1022 13.86 43.24 14.16
CA TYR A 1022 14.40 43.40 15.51
C TYR A 1022 14.83 44.84 15.85
N ASN A 1023 14.71 45.18 17.13
CA ASN A 1023 15.45 46.25 17.77
C ASN A 1023 16.72 45.64 18.41
N GLU A 1024 17.90 46.11 18.01
CA GLU A 1024 19.17 45.68 18.62
C GLU A 1024 19.47 46.55 19.84
N TYR A 1025 19.55 45.90 21.00
CA TYR A 1025 20.05 46.46 22.25
C TYR A 1025 21.46 45.95 22.52
N THR A 1026 22.34 46.83 22.96
CA THR A 1026 23.71 46.51 23.36
C THR A 1026 23.92 46.88 24.81
N TYR A 1027 24.47 45.93 25.57
CA TYR A 1027 24.83 46.18 26.96
C TYR A 1027 26.17 46.93 27.04
N LYS A 1028 26.23 47.97 27.86
CA LYS A 1028 27.41 48.82 28.03
C LYS A 1028 27.83 48.90 29.49
N VAL A 1029 29.14 48.84 29.71
CA VAL A 1029 29.76 49.03 31.03
C VAL A 1029 30.71 50.22 30.95
N GLU A 1030 30.47 51.23 31.78
CA GLU A 1030 31.16 52.53 31.79
C GLU A 1030 31.16 53.22 30.41
N GLY A 1031 30.10 53.01 29.64
CA GLY A 1031 29.95 53.54 28.27
C GLY A 1031 30.68 52.72 27.19
N ILE A 1032 31.41 51.67 27.58
CA ILE A 1032 32.12 50.76 26.67
C ILE A 1032 31.19 49.59 26.31
N ASP A 1033 31.14 49.26 25.03
CA ASP A 1033 30.40 48.12 24.48
C ASP A 1033 30.98 46.78 24.98
N THR A 1034 30.12 45.94 25.57
CA THR A 1034 30.52 44.62 26.08
C THR A 1034 30.42 43.51 25.03
N ASN A 1035 29.96 43.82 23.82
CA ASN A 1035 29.58 42.87 22.76
C ASN A 1035 28.42 41.92 23.13
N VAL A 1036 27.75 42.13 24.27
CA VAL A 1036 26.50 41.43 24.60
C VAL A 1036 25.38 42.12 23.84
N LYS A 1037 24.75 41.41 22.92
CA LYS A 1037 23.70 41.95 22.04
C LYS A 1037 22.40 41.18 22.22
N LEU A 1038 21.33 41.93 22.44
CA LEU A 1038 19.95 41.43 22.46
C LEU A 1038 19.22 41.95 21.22
N TYR A 1039 18.66 41.04 20.42
CA TYR A 1039 17.74 41.36 19.34
C TYR A 1039 16.32 41.08 19.83
N LEU A 1040 15.58 42.16 20.05
CA LEU A 1040 14.21 42.10 20.55
C LEU A 1040 13.23 42.36 19.40
N ASP A 1041 12.30 41.44 19.17
CA ASP A 1041 11.26 41.56 18.14
C ASP A 1041 10.52 42.91 18.27
N THR A 1042 10.37 43.62 17.14
CA THR A 1042 9.66 44.90 17.09
C THR A 1042 8.19 44.81 17.46
N ASP A 1043 7.58 43.62 17.37
CA ASP A 1043 6.20 43.41 17.80
C ASP A 1043 6.05 43.48 19.33
N ILE A 1044 7.13 43.27 20.09
CA ILE A 1044 7.14 43.45 21.56
C ILE A 1044 7.20 44.94 21.89
N THR A 1045 6.05 45.50 22.28
CA THR A 1045 5.91 46.94 22.57
C THR A 1045 6.05 47.30 24.05
N LYS A 1046 5.89 46.32 24.96
CA LYS A 1046 5.99 46.54 26.42
C LYS A 1046 7.40 46.25 26.92
N VAL A 1047 8.31 47.17 26.66
CA VAL A 1047 9.68 47.14 27.21
C VAL A 1047 9.75 48.04 28.43
N ILE A 1048 10.06 47.48 29.59
CA ILE A 1048 10.24 48.20 30.85
C ILE A 1048 11.74 48.26 31.15
N ILE A 1049 12.26 49.46 31.34
CA ILE A 1049 13.65 49.69 31.76
C ILE A 1049 13.63 50.08 33.23
#